data_AF-A0A2G6BSB3-F1
#
_entry.id   AF-A0A2G6BSB3-F1
#
_cell.length_a   1.000
_cell.length_b   1.000
_cell.length_c   1.000
_cell.angle_alpha   90.00
_cell.angle_beta   90.00
_cell.angle_gamma   90.00
#
_symmetry.space_group_name_H-M   'P 1'
#
loop_
_entity.id
_entity.type
_entity.pdbx_description
1 polymer ?
#
loop_
_entity_poly.entity_id
_entity_poly.type
_entity_poly.pdbx_seq_one_letter_code
_entity_poly.pdbx_strand_id
1 'polypeptide(L)'
;MNKLTIDNVDVHGKRVLVRADFNVPLNENGEITDDKRIMDSLPTLIRIIVEGGKLILMSHFGRPKGKVNPEFSLKPVAEKLKQILPSKVTLAPDCIGPEVEALVNNMNNGDVVLLENLRFHPGETAGDEEFAKKLASLGDIYINNAFGVAHRPHASVSVVTRFFDKAVAGYLMVKEMEYIGETMRKPKRPFAAILAGVKIDGKIDVINKFLDKADKIFVAGGIANTLLLAKGFEVGNSVVEPEKLDVARAILDKAERKNVKLFLPKDMLCGREFKNDTERKYFDFDKQEPGWIAMGIGPKTVDEYKRELSDCRTIIWNGPVSVFEFDNFAKETFDIVKIVADLTQNNGVTSVIGGGDTAAALKKAGISTRFSHISTGGGASLEYMEGKKLPGIETITNKGIDTLRRFLIAGNWKMNKNVHESIDFSSKLKSRALNNDNVDIVIAPTYTSLYPVNERIKDSHIELGSQDIFWEDSGAFTGQVSADMLKSCGVRYNIIGHSERRQFFFETDVTINKKVKKSLKSGFKPILCVGETLEERERGLEKDVIRRQITEGLKGIVADDNFYLIVAYEPVWAIGTGKTATPEQAEEIHKFIREVLSSIYNENLARSVRILYGGSLKPANAFELLSQPNIDGGLIGGAALKVADFSEIVSIAAGIVK
;
A
#
# COMPACT_ATOMS: atom_id res chain seq x y z
N MET A 1 0.54 0.47 2.50
CA MET A 1 0.27 -0.38 1.33
C MET A 1 0.82 -1.78 1.58
N ASN A 2 0.06 -2.85 1.35
CA ASN A 2 0.47 -4.25 1.59
C ASN A 2 0.79 -5.00 0.28
N LYS A 3 1.57 -4.41 -0.62
CA LYS A 3 1.95 -4.99 -1.92
C LYS A 3 3.47 -5.04 -2.05
N LEU A 4 4.02 -6.12 -2.62
CA LEU A 4 5.44 -6.17 -2.96
C LEU A 4 5.75 -5.06 -3.96
N THR A 5 6.89 -4.41 -3.77
CA THR A 5 7.43 -3.42 -4.69
C THR A 5 8.67 -3.96 -5.38
N ILE A 6 9.16 -3.24 -6.37
CA ILE A 6 10.48 -3.47 -6.95
C ILE A 6 11.60 -3.50 -5.87
N ASP A 7 11.42 -2.89 -4.70
CA ASP A 7 12.36 -2.96 -3.56
C ASP A 7 12.40 -4.34 -2.88
N ASN A 8 11.56 -5.29 -3.30
CA ASN A 8 11.44 -6.61 -2.68
C ASN A 8 11.90 -7.75 -3.58
N VAL A 9 12.58 -7.44 -4.69
CA VAL A 9 13.10 -8.43 -5.65
C VAL A 9 14.52 -8.07 -6.06
N ASP A 10 15.36 -9.09 -6.25
CA ASP A 10 16.69 -8.95 -6.87
C ASP A 10 16.56 -9.10 -8.38
N VAL A 11 16.96 -8.06 -9.11
CA VAL A 11 16.86 -8.00 -10.57
C VAL A 11 18.17 -8.35 -11.27
N HIS A 12 19.29 -8.48 -10.55
CA HIS A 12 20.60 -8.65 -11.16
C HIS A 12 20.67 -9.92 -12.01
N GLY A 13 20.99 -9.78 -13.29
CA GLY A 13 21.08 -10.89 -14.24
C GLY A 13 19.74 -11.52 -14.65
N LYS A 14 18.62 -11.03 -14.11
CA LYS A 14 17.27 -11.56 -14.40
C LYS A 14 16.63 -10.84 -15.59
N ARG A 15 15.76 -11.55 -16.31
CA ARG A 15 14.86 -10.98 -17.32
C ARG A 15 13.67 -10.34 -16.61
N VAL A 16 13.55 -9.03 -16.68
CA VAL A 16 12.53 -8.27 -15.95
C VAL A 16 11.48 -7.76 -16.91
N LEU A 17 10.30 -8.40 -16.90
CA LEU A 17 9.16 -8.03 -17.72
C LEU A 17 8.38 -6.91 -17.03
N VAL A 18 8.38 -5.71 -17.62
CA VAL A 18 7.76 -4.52 -17.05
C VAL A 18 6.58 -4.07 -17.90
N ARG A 19 5.38 -4.08 -17.30
CA ARG A 19 4.20 -3.44 -17.88
C ARG A 19 4.23 -1.94 -17.61
N ALA A 20 4.40 -1.14 -18.65
CA ALA A 20 4.34 0.33 -18.61
C ALA A 20 3.11 0.87 -19.35
N ASP A 21 2.78 2.14 -19.10
CA ASP A 21 1.75 2.88 -19.84
C ASP A 21 2.42 3.94 -20.73
N PHE A 22 2.82 3.57 -21.95
CA PHE A 22 3.39 4.50 -22.95
C PHE A 22 2.37 4.93 -24.00
N ASN A 23 1.08 4.93 -23.66
CA ASN A 23 0.06 5.50 -24.53
C ASN A 23 0.10 7.03 -24.44
N VAL A 24 0.97 7.64 -25.26
CA VAL A 24 1.27 9.08 -25.32
C VAL A 24 0.61 9.74 -26.53
N PRO A 25 0.28 11.03 -26.48
CA PRO A 25 -0.25 11.75 -27.65
C PRO A 25 0.86 12.06 -28.66
N LEU A 26 0.57 11.85 -29.94
CA LEU A 26 1.44 12.25 -31.07
C LEU A 26 0.81 13.43 -31.83
N ASN A 27 1.65 14.28 -32.41
CA ASN A 27 1.22 15.25 -33.41
C ASN A 27 1.09 14.59 -34.80
N GLU A 28 0.68 15.37 -35.80
CA GLU A 28 0.53 14.93 -37.20
C GLU A 28 1.84 14.41 -37.82
N ASN A 29 3.00 14.82 -37.29
CA ASN A 29 4.32 14.37 -37.72
C ASN A 29 4.78 13.07 -37.02
N GLY A 30 3.96 12.48 -36.15
CA GLY A 30 4.30 11.28 -35.37
C GLY A 30 5.23 11.54 -34.18
N GLU A 31 5.40 12.79 -33.77
CA GLU A 31 6.25 13.19 -32.64
C GLU A 31 5.46 13.26 -31.34
N ILE A 32 6.10 12.87 -30.22
CA ILE A 32 5.47 12.88 -28.89
C ILE A 32 5.26 14.32 -28.41
N THR A 33 4.01 14.69 -28.14
CA THR A 33 3.62 16.03 -27.63
C THR A 33 3.51 16.08 -26.10
N ASP A 34 3.44 14.92 -25.46
CA ASP A 34 3.47 14.76 -24.01
C ASP A 34 4.20 13.48 -23.61
N ASP A 35 5.39 13.61 -23.06
CA ASP A 35 6.21 12.48 -22.62
C ASP A 35 6.05 12.15 -21.13
N LYS A 36 5.12 12.80 -20.41
CA LYS A 36 4.95 12.61 -18.96
C LYS A 36 4.83 11.15 -18.55
N ARG A 37 4.07 10.35 -19.30
CA ARG A 37 3.89 8.91 -19.04
C ARG A 37 5.18 8.10 -19.15
N ILE A 38 6.05 8.48 -20.07
CA ILE A 38 7.38 7.89 -20.23
C ILE A 38 8.27 8.33 -19.06
N MET A 39 8.30 9.64 -18.77
CA MET A 39 9.11 10.21 -17.70
C MET A 39 8.75 9.66 -16.31
N ASP A 40 7.45 9.51 -16.01
CA ASP A 40 6.95 8.95 -14.76
C ASP A 40 7.33 7.47 -14.57
N SER A 41 7.67 6.75 -15.65
CA SER A 41 8.14 5.37 -15.58
C SER A 41 9.64 5.24 -15.32
N LEU A 42 10.43 6.27 -15.66
CA LEU A 42 11.89 6.24 -15.60
C LEU A 42 12.50 5.76 -14.28
N PRO A 43 12.01 6.16 -13.09
CA PRO A 43 12.59 5.71 -11.83
C PRO A 43 12.63 4.17 -11.71
N THR A 44 11.58 3.49 -12.18
CA THR A 44 11.52 2.02 -12.17
C THR A 44 12.50 1.43 -13.18
N LEU A 45 12.58 2.02 -14.38
CA LEU A 45 13.41 1.50 -15.47
C LEU A 45 14.90 1.67 -15.17
N ILE A 46 15.30 2.85 -14.69
CA ILE A 46 16.68 3.16 -14.34
C ILE A 46 17.17 2.23 -13.25
N ARG A 47 16.35 1.95 -12.23
CA ARG A 47 16.74 1.03 -11.16
C ARG A 47 17.07 -0.36 -11.71
N ILE A 48 16.21 -0.92 -12.56
CA ILE A 48 16.42 -2.25 -13.15
C ILE A 48 17.73 -2.27 -13.95
N ILE A 49 17.96 -1.24 -14.76
CA ILE A 49 19.15 -1.11 -15.60
C ILE A 49 20.43 -1.03 -14.75
N VAL A 50 20.44 -0.15 -13.75
CA VAL A 50 21.61 0.11 -12.90
C VAL A 50 21.95 -1.10 -12.04
N GLU A 51 20.96 -1.85 -11.57
CA GLU A 51 21.14 -3.10 -10.82
C GLU A 51 21.46 -4.31 -11.72
N GLY A 52 21.63 -4.12 -13.03
CA GLY A 52 22.07 -5.16 -13.96
C GLY A 52 20.97 -6.13 -14.40
N GLY A 53 19.70 -5.75 -14.31
CA GLY A 53 18.58 -6.50 -14.89
C GLY A 53 18.50 -6.35 -16.41
N LYS A 54 17.92 -7.35 -17.07
CA LYS A 54 17.63 -7.34 -18.52
C LYS A 54 16.20 -6.84 -18.71
N LEU A 55 16.04 -5.56 -19.08
CA LEU A 55 14.75 -4.88 -19.04
C LEU A 55 13.92 -5.15 -20.31
N ILE A 56 12.77 -5.80 -20.13
CA ILE A 56 11.80 -6.08 -21.21
C ILE A 56 10.54 -5.25 -20.95
N LEU A 57 10.36 -4.19 -21.73
CA LEU A 57 9.24 -3.26 -21.63
C LEU A 57 8.09 -3.74 -22.50
N MET A 58 6.87 -3.69 -21.97
CA MET A 58 5.65 -3.90 -22.76
C MET A 58 4.63 -2.80 -22.51
N SER A 59 4.10 -2.25 -23.61
CA SER A 59 3.11 -1.19 -23.59
C SER A 59 1.97 -1.44 -24.58
N HIS A 60 0.89 -0.69 -24.41
CA HIS A 60 -0.10 -0.51 -25.46
C HIS A 60 0.03 0.90 -26.04
N PHE A 61 -0.47 1.10 -27.26
CA PHE A 61 -0.57 2.41 -27.87
C PHE A 61 -1.85 2.51 -28.70
N GLY A 62 -2.67 3.52 -28.43
CA GLY A 62 -3.97 3.70 -29.07
C GLY A 62 -4.90 2.49 -28.99
N ARG A 63 -5.72 2.31 -30.04
CA ARG A 63 -6.77 1.27 -30.11
C ARG A 63 -6.79 0.60 -31.50
N PRO A 64 -5.77 -0.21 -31.84
CA PRO A 64 -5.66 -0.86 -33.15
C PRO A 64 -6.63 -2.04 -33.38
N LYS A 65 -7.49 -2.37 -32.39
CA LYS A 65 -8.53 -3.42 -32.48
C LYS A 65 -7.98 -4.82 -32.85
N GLY A 66 -6.82 -5.21 -32.33
CA GLY A 66 -6.25 -6.54 -32.55
C GLY A 66 -5.68 -6.75 -33.96
N LYS A 67 -5.29 -5.67 -34.65
CA LYS A 67 -4.65 -5.73 -35.97
C LYS A 67 -3.38 -4.90 -35.96
N VAL A 68 -2.35 -5.37 -36.66
CA VAL A 68 -1.12 -4.58 -36.86
C VAL A 68 -1.46 -3.36 -37.71
N ASN A 69 -1.11 -2.18 -37.21
CA ASN A 69 -1.20 -0.92 -37.93
C ASN A 69 0.04 -0.06 -37.57
N PRO A 70 0.89 0.31 -38.55
CA PRO A 70 2.08 1.14 -38.33
C PRO A 70 1.82 2.45 -37.57
N GLU A 71 0.66 3.08 -37.74
CA GLU A 71 0.27 4.31 -37.01
C GLU A 71 0.20 4.10 -35.50
N PHE A 72 -0.03 2.86 -35.08
CA PHE A 72 -0.11 2.47 -33.68
C PHE A 72 1.15 1.73 -33.19
N SER A 73 2.26 1.78 -33.93
CA SER A 73 3.54 1.22 -33.48
C SER A 73 4.13 2.00 -32.30
N LEU A 74 4.86 1.32 -31.43
CA LEU A 74 5.63 1.90 -30.34
C LEU A 74 6.98 2.49 -30.80
N LYS A 75 7.26 2.54 -32.10
CA LYS A 75 8.49 3.13 -32.65
C LYS A 75 8.81 4.55 -32.14
N PRO A 76 7.86 5.51 -32.09
CA PRO A 76 8.15 6.84 -31.52
C PRO A 76 8.57 6.78 -30.05
N VAL A 77 7.98 5.86 -29.28
CA VAL A 77 8.34 5.63 -27.87
C VAL A 77 9.74 5.02 -27.77
N ALA A 78 10.09 4.07 -28.64
CA ALA A 78 11.42 3.48 -28.68
C ALA A 78 12.50 4.54 -28.94
N GLU A 79 12.28 5.44 -29.90
CA GLU A 79 13.22 6.53 -30.20
C GLU A 79 13.36 7.50 -29.01
N LYS A 80 12.27 7.83 -28.32
CA LYS A 80 12.33 8.65 -27.11
C LYS A 80 13.08 7.95 -25.99
N LEU A 81 12.86 6.65 -25.77
CA LEU A 81 13.57 5.87 -24.76
C LEU A 81 15.08 5.80 -25.05
N LYS A 82 15.50 5.66 -26.31
CA LYS A 82 16.92 5.72 -26.72
C LYS A 82 17.61 7.03 -26.33
N GLN A 83 16.86 8.14 -26.34
CA GLN A 83 17.42 9.46 -26.00
C GLN A 83 17.62 9.67 -24.49
N ILE A 84 16.79 9.01 -23.66
CA ILE A 84 16.71 9.31 -22.22
C ILE A 84 17.25 8.21 -21.32
N LEU A 85 17.35 6.96 -21.79
CA LEU A 85 17.91 5.85 -21.03
C LEU A 85 19.43 5.75 -21.28
N PRO A 86 20.22 5.36 -20.26
CA PRO A 86 21.67 5.18 -20.39
C PRO A 86 22.08 3.90 -21.14
N SER A 87 21.10 3.12 -21.63
CA SER A 87 21.29 1.79 -22.22
C SER A 87 20.83 1.73 -23.66
N LYS A 88 21.32 0.72 -24.39
CA LYS A 88 20.83 0.39 -25.71
C LYS A 88 19.37 -0.06 -25.64
N VAL A 89 18.49 0.64 -26.36
CA VAL A 89 17.07 0.30 -26.48
C VAL A 89 16.79 -0.29 -27.87
N THR A 90 16.26 -1.51 -27.89
CA THR A 90 15.87 -2.22 -29.11
C THR A 90 14.34 -2.36 -29.16
N LEU A 91 13.71 -1.97 -30.26
CA LEU A 91 12.30 -2.29 -30.52
C LEU A 91 12.22 -3.69 -31.14
N ALA A 92 11.45 -4.58 -30.53
CA ALA A 92 11.18 -5.91 -31.08
C ALA A 92 10.18 -5.83 -32.26
N PRO A 93 10.25 -6.75 -33.23
CA PRO A 93 9.34 -6.77 -34.38
C PRO A 93 7.89 -7.12 -34.02
N ASP A 94 7.70 -7.77 -32.86
CA ASP A 94 6.40 -8.09 -32.26
C ASP A 94 6.55 -8.14 -30.72
N CYS A 95 5.52 -8.56 -29.99
CA CYS A 95 5.53 -8.80 -28.55
C CYS A 95 5.65 -10.28 -28.15
N ILE A 96 5.48 -11.20 -29.10
CA ILE A 96 5.61 -12.65 -28.90
C ILE A 96 6.22 -13.31 -30.14
N GLY A 97 6.67 -14.56 -29.99
CA GLY A 97 7.13 -15.40 -31.10
C GLY A 97 8.66 -15.59 -31.16
N PRO A 98 9.14 -16.44 -32.08
CA PRO A 98 10.53 -16.93 -32.06
C PRO A 98 11.59 -15.83 -32.17
N GLU A 99 11.34 -14.78 -32.97
CA GLU A 99 12.27 -13.66 -33.11
C GLU A 99 12.38 -12.83 -31.82
N VAL A 100 11.26 -12.65 -31.11
CA VAL A 100 11.22 -11.94 -29.83
C VAL A 100 11.93 -12.76 -28.75
N GLU A 101 11.69 -14.08 -28.71
CA GLU A 101 12.38 -14.99 -27.79
C GLU A 101 13.89 -15.00 -28.02
N ALA A 102 14.33 -15.08 -29.28
CA ALA A 102 15.74 -15.01 -29.64
C ALA A 102 16.36 -13.66 -29.24
N LEU A 103 15.64 -12.55 -29.44
CA LEU A 103 16.10 -11.22 -29.03
C LEU A 103 16.29 -11.14 -27.50
N VAL A 104 15.31 -11.63 -26.73
CA VAL A 104 15.35 -11.62 -25.27
C VAL A 104 16.45 -12.55 -24.71
N ASN A 105 16.64 -13.73 -25.30
CA ASN A 105 17.66 -14.69 -24.86
C ASN A 105 19.10 -14.17 -25.06
N ASN A 106 19.30 -13.28 -26.04
CA ASN A 106 20.61 -12.68 -26.33
C ASN A 106 20.87 -11.36 -25.58
N MET A 107 19.98 -10.95 -24.67
CA MET A 107 20.17 -9.73 -23.88
C MET A 107 21.32 -9.87 -22.87
N ASN A 108 22.14 -8.82 -22.78
CA ASN A 108 23.11 -8.63 -21.71
C ASN A 108 22.48 -7.86 -20.54
N ASN A 109 23.13 -7.91 -19.38
CA ASN A 109 22.70 -7.14 -18.21
C ASN A 109 22.68 -5.65 -18.54
N GLY A 110 21.59 -4.95 -18.19
CA GLY A 110 21.38 -3.55 -18.50
C GLY A 110 20.81 -3.25 -19.90
N ASP A 111 20.69 -4.25 -20.78
CA ASP A 111 20.03 -4.08 -22.09
C ASP A 111 18.52 -3.82 -21.92
N VAL A 112 17.95 -3.09 -22.88
CA VAL A 112 16.53 -2.75 -22.92
C VAL A 112 15.91 -3.23 -24.23
N VAL A 113 14.84 -4.02 -24.12
CA VAL A 113 13.97 -4.40 -25.24
C VAL A 113 12.59 -3.83 -25.01
N LEU A 114 12.07 -3.04 -25.95
CA LEU A 114 10.66 -2.65 -26.00
C LEU A 114 9.93 -3.59 -26.94
N LEU A 115 8.94 -4.32 -26.42
CA LEU A 115 8.03 -5.11 -27.22
C LEU A 115 7.11 -4.20 -28.05
N GLU A 116 6.68 -4.68 -29.22
CA GLU A 116 5.69 -3.95 -30.03
C GLU A 116 4.32 -3.90 -29.34
N ASN A 117 3.41 -3.07 -29.85
CA ASN A 117 2.12 -2.77 -29.25
C ASN A 117 1.30 -4.01 -28.93
N LEU A 118 1.09 -4.27 -27.63
CA LEU A 118 0.33 -5.40 -27.11
C LEU A 118 -1.07 -5.53 -27.74
N ARG A 119 -1.71 -4.40 -28.11
CA ARG A 119 -3.07 -4.40 -28.69
C ARG A 119 -3.12 -4.75 -30.17
N PHE A 120 -1.99 -5.01 -30.82
CA PHE A 120 -1.98 -5.69 -32.13
C PHE A 120 -2.48 -7.13 -32.02
N HIS A 121 -2.44 -7.72 -30.82
CA HIS A 121 -2.98 -9.05 -30.56
C HIS A 121 -4.35 -8.96 -29.88
N PRO A 122 -5.40 -9.62 -30.40
CA PRO A 122 -6.72 -9.58 -29.78
C PRO A 122 -6.73 -10.20 -28.37
N GLY A 123 -5.80 -11.13 -28.10
CA GLY A 123 -5.62 -11.77 -26.79
C GLY A 123 -5.35 -10.79 -25.64
N GLU A 124 -4.72 -9.64 -25.91
CA GLU A 124 -4.44 -8.62 -24.88
C GLU A 124 -5.72 -8.12 -24.21
N THR A 125 -6.67 -7.62 -25.01
CA THR A 125 -7.92 -7.06 -24.48
C THR A 125 -8.90 -8.13 -24.01
N ALA A 126 -8.78 -9.36 -24.53
CA ALA A 126 -9.60 -10.49 -24.12
C ALA A 126 -9.16 -11.08 -22.77
N GLY A 127 -7.96 -10.74 -22.28
CA GLY A 127 -7.39 -11.41 -21.11
C GLY A 127 -7.02 -12.87 -21.41
N ASP A 128 -6.57 -13.15 -22.63
CA ASP A 128 -6.28 -14.51 -23.09
C ASP A 128 -5.08 -15.11 -22.34
N GLU A 129 -5.28 -16.33 -21.82
CA GLU A 129 -4.31 -17.00 -20.96
C GLU A 129 -3.10 -17.51 -21.74
N GLU A 130 -3.29 -18.02 -22.96
CA GLU A 130 -2.20 -18.48 -23.82
C GLU A 130 -1.31 -17.30 -24.29
N PHE A 131 -1.92 -16.16 -24.63
CA PHE A 131 -1.19 -14.93 -24.91
C PHE A 131 -0.41 -14.45 -23.67
N ALA A 132 -1.03 -14.44 -22.50
CA ALA A 132 -0.37 -14.09 -21.25
C ALA A 132 0.82 -15.00 -20.91
N LYS A 133 0.70 -16.32 -21.17
CA LYS A 133 1.77 -17.31 -20.98
C LYS A 133 2.97 -17.07 -21.89
N LYS A 134 2.72 -16.71 -23.16
CA LYS A 134 3.78 -16.33 -24.12
C LYS A 134 4.51 -15.05 -23.72
N LEU A 135 3.80 -14.07 -23.15
CA LEU A 135 4.46 -12.89 -22.57
C LEU A 135 5.29 -13.28 -21.34
N ALA A 136 4.73 -14.12 -20.47
CA ALA A 136 5.39 -14.55 -19.24
C ALA A 136 6.70 -15.30 -19.49
N SER A 137 6.79 -16.13 -20.54
CA SER A 137 8.01 -16.87 -20.86
C SER A 137 9.23 -15.99 -21.19
N LEU A 138 9.01 -14.71 -21.48
CA LEU A 138 10.07 -13.73 -21.73
C LEU A 138 10.73 -13.24 -20.44
N GLY A 139 10.08 -13.34 -19.28
CA GLY A 139 10.55 -12.78 -18.02
C GLY A 139 10.76 -13.82 -16.91
N ASP A 140 11.65 -13.51 -15.98
CA ASP A 140 11.80 -14.20 -14.70
C ASP A 140 11.04 -13.45 -13.58
N ILE A 141 10.90 -12.13 -13.71
CA ILE A 141 10.20 -11.24 -12.77
C ILE A 141 9.19 -10.39 -13.54
N TYR A 142 7.98 -10.26 -13.01
CA TYR A 142 6.97 -9.34 -13.53
C TYR A 142 6.81 -8.11 -12.63
N ILE A 143 6.89 -6.93 -13.25
CA ILE A 143 6.66 -5.65 -12.59
C ILE A 143 5.49 -4.94 -13.27
N ASN A 144 4.43 -4.66 -12.51
CA ASN A 144 3.35 -3.79 -12.97
C ASN A 144 3.67 -2.34 -12.59
N ASN A 145 3.98 -1.52 -13.60
CA ASN A 145 4.21 -0.09 -13.47
C ASN A 145 3.15 0.75 -14.21
N ALA A 146 2.01 0.17 -14.59
CA ALA A 146 1.00 0.81 -15.45
C ALA A 146 -0.35 1.00 -14.74
N PHE A 147 -0.42 1.94 -13.79
CA PHE A 147 -1.65 2.20 -13.04
C PHE A 147 -2.85 2.54 -13.94
N GLY A 148 -2.66 3.27 -15.03
CA GLY A 148 -3.75 3.67 -15.94
C GLY A 148 -4.50 2.53 -16.63
N VAL A 149 -3.92 1.34 -16.70
CA VAL A 149 -4.59 0.13 -17.22
C VAL A 149 -4.92 -0.89 -16.13
N ALA A 150 -4.63 -0.59 -14.86
CA ALA A 150 -4.84 -1.54 -13.75
C ALA A 150 -6.31 -1.91 -13.53
N HIS A 151 -7.24 -1.05 -13.94
CA HIS A 151 -8.68 -1.32 -13.89
C HIS A 151 -9.17 -2.35 -14.93
N ARG A 152 -8.30 -2.79 -15.86
CA ARG A 152 -8.67 -3.73 -16.92
C ARG A 152 -8.09 -5.12 -16.65
N PRO A 153 -8.89 -6.19 -16.81
CA PRO A 153 -8.42 -7.56 -16.68
C PRO A 153 -7.68 -8.05 -17.95
N HIS A 154 -6.80 -7.22 -18.50
CA HIS A 154 -6.04 -7.56 -19.71
C HIS A 154 -4.97 -8.61 -19.44
N ALA A 155 -4.53 -9.27 -20.52
CA ALA A 155 -3.53 -10.33 -20.47
C ALA A 155 -2.23 -9.83 -19.85
N SER A 156 -1.68 -8.73 -20.36
CA SER A 156 -0.41 -8.17 -19.90
C SER A 156 -0.47 -7.45 -18.54
N VAL A 157 -1.64 -7.39 -17.89
CA VAL A 157 -1.87 -6.61 -16.67
C VAL A 157 -2.16 -7.54 -15.48
N SER A 158 -3.13 -8.43 -15.64
CA SER A 158 -3.67 -9.24 -14.55
C SER A 158 -3.54 -10.75 -14.79
N VAL A 159 -3.61 -11.23 -16.03
CA VAL A 159 -3.54 -12.67 -16.31
C VAL A 159 -2.09 -13.17 -16.31
N VAL A 160 -1.17 -12.36 -16.86
CA VAL A 160 0.26 -12.64 -16.90
C VAL A 160 0.86 -12.94 -15.53
N THR A 161 0.33 -12.35 -14.46
CA THR A 161 0.84 -12.54 -13.09
C THR A 161 0.68 -13.97 -12.58
N ARG A 162 -0.22 -14.77 -13.16
CA ARG A 162 -0.45 -16.17 -12.77
C ARG A 162 0.74 -17.07 -13.08
N PHE A 163 1.63 -16.61 -13.96
CA PHE A 163 2.79 -17.35 -14.44
C PHE A 163 4.10 -16.93 -13.78
N PHE A 164 4.03 -16.08 -12.75
CA PHE A 164 5.19 -15.64 -11.97
C PHE A 164 4.99 -16.00 -10.50
N ASP A 165 6.05 -16.43 -9.82
CA ASP A 165 6.03 -16.65 -8.36
C ASP A 165 5.66 -15.38 -7.59
N LYS A 166 6.16 -14.24 -8.08
CA LYS A 166 5.91 -12.91 -7.51
C LYS A 166 5.66 -11.89 -8.63
N ALA A 167 4.57 -11.15 -8.50
CA ALA A 167 4.26 -9.95 -9.26
C ALA A 167 4.45 -8.74 -8.36
N VAL A 168 5.25 -7.75 -8.77
CA VAL A 168 5.58 -6.60 -7.91
C VAL A 168 5.15 -5.27 -8.52
N ALA A 169 4.93 -4.26 -7.68
CA ALA A 169 4.62 -2.90 -8.10
C ALA A 169 5.90 -2.13 -8.47
N GLY A 170 5.90 -1.47 -9.63
CA GLY A 170 6.89 -0.43 -9.94
C GLY A 170 6.59 0.88 -9.21
N TYR A 171 7.54 1.81 -9.18
CA TYR A 171 7.42 3.05 -8.40
C TYR A 171 6.24 3.93 -8.81
N LEU A 172 5.84 3.96 -10.09
CA LEU A 172 4.66 4.71 -10.53
C LEU A 172 3.38 4.11 -9.92
N MET A 173 3.26 2.79 -9.96
CA MET A 173 2.14 2.07 -9.36
C MET A 173 2.08 2.31 -7.84
N VAL A 174 3.22 2.24 -7.16
CA VAL A 174 3.33 2.55 -5.72
C VAL A 174 2.83 3.96 -5.43
N LYS A 175 3.36 4.95 -6.13
CA LYS A 175 2.99 6.36 -5.95
C LYS A 175 1.50 6.60 -6.13
N GLU A 176 0.89 6.04 -7.18
CA GLU A 176 -0.56 6.16 -7.43
C GLU A 176 -1.40 5.51 -6.31
N MET A 177 -1.01 4.31 -5.88
CA MET A 177 -1.68 3.60 -4.78
C MET A 177 -1.56 4.36 -3.45
N GLU A 178 -0.41 4.95 -3.15
CA GLU A 178 -0.16 5.71 -1.93
C GLU A 178 -0.95 7.02 -1.92
N TYR A 179 -0.77 7.88 -2.92
CA TYR A 179 -1.46 9.17 -2.94
C TYR A 179 -2.98 9.03 -2.98
N ILE A 180 -3.53 8.16 -3.84
CA ILE A 180 -4.99 8.02 -3.93
C ILE A 180 -5.51 7.19 -2.76
N GLY A 181 -4.85 6.07 -2.44
CA GLY A 181 -5.31 5.13 -1.43
C GLY A 181 -5.23 5.68 -0.01
N GLU A 182 -4.13 6.36 0.35
CA GLU A 182 -4.00 6.98 1.66
C GLU A 182 -4.95 8.16 1.83
N THR A 183 -5.07 9.00 0.81
CA THR A 183 -6.01 10.12 0.82
C THR A 183 -7.44 9.64 0.99
N MET A 184 -7.82 8.53 0.34
CA MET A 184 -9.14 7.95 0.55
C MET A 184 -9.27 7.24 1.89
N ARG A 185 -8.23 6.60 2.42
CA ARG A 185 -8.32 5.82 3.68
C ARG A 185 -8.30 6.69 4.93
N LYS A 186 -7.40 7.66 5.01
CA LYS A 186 -7.18 8.52 6.18
C LYS A 186 -6.78 9.95 5.74
N PRO A 187 -7.69 10.71 5.13
CA PRO A 187 -7.40 12.08 4.69
C PRO A 187 -7.13 12.99 5.89
N LYS A 188 -6.29 14.01 5.70
CA LYS A 188 -6.18 15.11 6.66
C LYS A 188 -7.43 15.99 6.50
N ARG A 189 -8.10 16.31 7.61
CA ARG A 189 -9.34 17.08 7.61
C ARG A 189 -9.09 18.57 7.89
N PRO A 190 -9.92 19.49 7.36
CA PRO A 190 -11.06 19.24 6.47
C PRO A 190 -10.66 18.70 5.09
N PHE A 191 -11.40 17.70 4.62
CA PHE A 191 -11.21 17.03 3.35
C PHE A 191 -12.24 17.52 2.33
N ALA A 192 -11.75 18.11 1.24
CA ALA A 192 -12.56 18.58 0.13
C ALA A 192 -12.44 17.67 -1.11
N ALA A 193 -13.57 17.47 -1.79
CA ALA A 193 -13.62 16.90 -3.14
C ALA A 193 -14.17 17.93 -4.13
N ILE A 194 -13.49 18.17 -5.24
CA ILE A 194 -13.97 18.98 -6.36
C ILE A 194 -14.34 18.03 -7.50
N LEU A 195 -15.62 18.00 -7.87
CA LEU A 195 -16.19 17.08 -8.84
C LEU A 195 -16.85 17.86 -9.96
N ALA A 196 -16.31 17.78 -11.16
CA ALA A 196 -16.87 18.48 -12.32
C ALA A 196 -16.83 17.62 -13.58
N GLY A 197 -17.32 18.12 -14.71
CA GLY A 197 -17.39 17.38 -15.98
C GLY A 197 -18.80 17.35 -16.54
N VAL A 198 -18.96 16.64 -17.66
CA VAL A 198 -20.16 16.76 -18.51
C VAL A 198 -21.35 15.93 -18.02
N LYS A 199 -21.10 14.74 -17.44
CA LYS A 199 -22.14 13.76 -17.06
C LYS A 199 -21.99 13.32 -15.60
N ILE A 200 -23.12 13.17 -14.92
CA ILE A 200 -23.23 12.59 -13.58
C ILE A 200 -23.15 11.06 -13.61
N ASP A 201 -23.65 10.39 -14.67
CA ASP A 201 -23.76 8.91 -14.73
C ASP A 201 -22.45 8.19 -14.40
N GLY A 202 -21.35 8.63 -15.03
CA GLY A 202 -20.01 8.06 -14.80
C GLY A 202 -19.34 8.45 -13.47
N LYS A 203 -20.02 9.20 -12.59
CA LYS A 203 -19.46 9.71 -11.32
C LYS A 203 -20.35 9.49 -10.11
N ILE A 204 -21.51 8.86 -10.26
CA ILE A 204 -22.44 8.57 -9.15
C ILE A 204 -21.73 7.80 -8.02
N ASP A 205 -20.96 6.76 -8.37
CA ASP A 205 -20.23 5.94 -7.39
C ASP A 205 -19.20 6.77 -6.63
N VAL A 206 -18.43 7.61 -7.33
CA VAL A 206 -17.40 8.44 -6.69
C VAL A 206 -18.02 9.52 -5.81
N ILE A 207 -19.12 10.15 -6.26
CA ILE A 207 -19.88 11.12 -5.47
C ILE A 207 -20.37 10.46 -4.19
N ASN A 208 -20.98 9.27 -4.30
CA ASN A 208 -21.45 8.51 -3.15
C ASN A 208 -20.32 8.19 -2.16
N LYS A 209 -19.13 7.86 -2.67
CA LYS A 209 -17.95 7.59 -1.84
C LYS A 209 -17.45 8.86 -1.13
N PHE A 210 -17.44 10.00 -1.82
CA PHE A 210 -17.07 11.27 -1.21
C PHE A 210 -18.11 11.74 -0.20
N LEU A 211 -19.41 11.51 -0.41
CA LEU A 211 -20.44 11.78 0.59
C LEU A 211 -20.23 10.97 1.89
N ASP A 212 -19.51 9.85 1.84
CA ASP A 212 -19.19 9.05 3.01
C ASP A 212 -17.91 9.52 3.72
N LYS A 213 -17.09 10.38 3.09
CA LYS A 213 -15.73 10.69 3.56
C LYS A 213 -15.37 12.16 3.61
N ALA A 214 -15.76 12.96 2.64
CA ALA A 214 -15.43 14.38 2.52
C ALA A 214 -16.23 15.22 3.52
N ASP A 215 -15.62 16.31 3.98
CA ASP A 215 -16.29 17.34 4.77
C ASP A 215 -16.98 18.37 3.85
N LYS A 216 -16.37 18.62 2.68
CA LYS A 216 -16.84 19.59 1.67
C LYS A 216 -16.80 18.95 0.28
N ILE A 217 -17.86 19.12 -0.51
CA ILE A 217 -17.92 18.68 -1.90
C ILE A 217 -18.30 19.86 -2.78
N PHE A 218 -17.48 20.17 -3.77
CA PHE A 218 -17.67 21.26 -4.74
C PHE A 218 -18.05 20.66 -6.08
N VAL A 219 -19.14 21.11 -6.69
CA VAL A 219 -19.66 20.55 -7.94
C VAL A 219 -19.77 21.59 -9.04
N ALA A 220 -19.25 21.27 -10.23
CA ALA A 220 -19.36 22.12 -11.42
C ALA A 220 -19.67 21.30 -12.69
N GLY A 221 -19.80 21.99 -13.83
CA GLY A 221 -20.12 21.38 -15.13
C GLY A 221 -21.53 20.81 -15.21
N GLY A 222 -21.77 19.88 -16.14
CA GLY A 222 -23.08 19.23 -16.36
C GLY A 222 -23.61 18.44 -15.15
N ILE A 223 -22.70 18.01 -14.27
CA ILE A 223 -23.08 17.40 -12.98
C ILE A 223 -23.84 18.42 -12.11
N ALA A 224 -23.34 19.66 -12.03
CA ALA A 224 -24.01 20.72 -11.28
C ALA A 224 -25.36 21.08 -11.91
N ASN A 225 -25.46 21.15 -13.24
CA ASN A 225 -26.72 21.43 -13.92
C ASN A 225 -27.79 20.39 -13.58
N THR A 226 -27.43 19.10 -13.55
CA THR A 226 -28.37 18.02 -13.21
C THR A 226 -28.84 18.11 -11.75
N LEU A 227 -27.95 18.49 -10.82
CA LEU A 227 -28.31 18.71 -9.41
C LEU A 227 -29.17 19.97 -9.22
N LEU A 228 -28.89 21.06 -9.94
CA LEU A 228 -29.69 22.28 -9.93
C LEU A 228 -31.11 22.01 -10.47
N LEU A 229 -31.22 21.28 -11.58
CA LEU A 229 -32.50 20.85 -12.14
C LEU A 229 -33.26 19.95 -11.15
N ALA A 230 -32.58 19.04 -10.45
CA ALA A 230 -33.19 18.21 -9.40
C ALA A 230 -33.74 19.02 -8.21
N LYS A 231 -33.17 20.20 -7.91
CA LYS A 231 -33.67 21.17 -6.92
C LYS A 231 -34.79 22.06 -7.46
N GLY A 232 -35.17 21.93 -8.72
CA GLY A 232 -36.25 22.70 -9.35
C GLY A 232 -35.80 24.03 -9.99
N PHE A 233 -34.50 24.24 -10.20
CA PHE A 233 -34.01 25.41 -10.92
C PHE A 233 -33.98 25.18 -12.44
N GLU A 234 -34.26 26.22 -13.21
CA GLU A 234 -34.09 26.20 -14.66
C GLU A 234 -32.62 26.32 -15.04
N VAL A 235 -32.19 25.52 -16.02
CA VAL A 235 -30.78 25.46 -16.48
C VAL A 235 -30.64 25.70 -17.99
N GLY A 236 -31.63 26.37 -18.60
CA GLY A 236 -31.63 26.68 -20.04
C GLY A 236 -31.40 25.45 -20.93
N ASN A 237 -30.49 25.59 -21.91
CA ASN A 237 -30.09 24.51 -22.82
C ASN A 237 -28.83 23.77 -22.33
N SER A 238 -28.48 23.90 -21.05
CA SER A 238 -27.28 23.30 -20.50
C SER A 238 -27.38 21.78 -20.48
N VAL A 239 -26.22 21.10 -20.53
CA VAL A 239 -26.17 19.63 -20.48
C VAL A 239 -26.71 19.14 -19.14
N VAL A 240 -27.71 18.26 -19.20
CA VAL A 240 -28.34 17.57 -18.06
C VAL A 240 -28.61 16.11 -18.43
N GLU A 241 -28.82 15.27 -17.42
CA GLU A 241 -29.26 13.88 -17.56
C GLU A 241 -30.63 13.69 -16.87
N PRO A 242 -31.76 13.97 -17.58
CA PRO A 242 -33.11 13.94 -17.01
C PRO A 242 -33.48 12.58 -16.39
N GLU A 243 -32.99 11.49 -16.97
CA GLU A 243 -33.18 10.13 -16.48
C GLU A 243 -32.46 9.85 -15.15
N LYS A 244 -31.58 10.75 -14.71
CA LYS A 244 -30.82 10.65 -13.45
C LYS A 244 -31.33 11.59 -12.36
N LEU A 245 -32.45 12.30 -12.56
CA LEU A 245 -32.97 13.26 -11.59
C LEU A 245 -33.28 12.62 -10.23
N ASP A 246 -33.81 11.39 -10.19
CA ASP A 246 -34.06 10.71 -8.92
C ASP A 246 -32.75 10.36 -8.17
N VAL A 247 -31.71 10.00 -8.92
CA VAL A 247 -30.36 9.79 -8.36
C VAL A 247 -29.78 11.10 -7.84
N ALA A 248 -29.94 12.19 -8.59
CA ALA A 248 -29.50 13.52 -8.19
C ALA A 248 -30.20 13.99 -6.90
N ARG A 249 -31.51 13.77 -6.76
CA ARG A 249 -32.24 14.02 -5.50
C ARG A 249 -31.70 13.18 -4.35
N ALA A 250 -31.49 11.89 -4.57
CA ALA A 250 -30.92 11.01 -3.55
C ALA A 250 -29.50 11.44 -3.10
N ILE A 251 -28.68 11.98 -4.01
CA ILE A 251 -27.37 12.57 -3.70
C ILE A 251 -27.52 13.79 -2.79
N LEU A 252 -28.44 14.71 -3.11
CA LEU A 252 -28.73 15.90 -2.30
C LEU A 252 -29.19 15.50 -0.88
N ASP A 253 -30.16 14.59 -0.78
CA ASP A 253 -30.69 14.09 0.49
C ASP A 253 -29.62 13.37 1.32
N LYS A 254 -28.74 12.61 0.66
CA LYS A 254 -27.63 11.92 1.34
C LYS A 254 -26.61 12.93 1.89
N ALA A 255 -26.31 14.01 1.16
CA ALA A 255 -25.42 15.06 1.62
C ALA A 255 -25.95 15.72 2.90
N GLU A 256 -27.24 16.06 2.92
CA GLU A 256 -27.90 16.66 4.08
C GLU A 256 -27.91 15.70 5.29
N ARG A 257 -28.33 14.44 5.09
CA ARG A 257 -28.33 13.43 6.16
C ARG A 257 -26.96 13.15 6.76
N LYS A 258 -25.90 13.25 5.95
CA LYS A 258 -24.51 13.05 6.39
C LYS A 258 -23.82 14.33 6.87
N ASN A 259 -24.52 15.46 6.87
CA ASN A 259 -23.97 16.76 7.22
C ASN A 259 -22.70 17.11 6.40
N VAL A 260 -22.68 16.71 5.12
CA VAL A 260 -21.62 17.04 4.18
C VAL A 260 -21.98 18.35 3.48
N LYS A 261 -21.07 19.33 3.49
CA LYS A 261 -21.31 20.60 2.82
C LYS A 261 -21.17 20.45 1.31
N LEU A 262 -22.29 20.43 0.60
CA LEU A 262 -22.33 20.34 -0.86
C LEU A 262 -22.50 21.74 -1.49
N PHE A 263 -21.50 22.19 -2.25
CA PHE A 263 -21.43 23.50 -2.90
C PHE A 263 -21.76 23.38 -4.39
N LEU A 264 -22.97 23.82 -4.77
CA LEU A 264 -23.36 24.03 -6.16
C LEU A 264 -22.96 25.44 -6.63
N PRO A 265 -22.83 25.68 -7.95
CA PRO A 265 -22.49 27.01 -8.46
C PRO A 265 -23.52 28.06 -8.08
N LYS A 266 -23.06 29.26 -7.73
CA LYS A 266 -23.90 30.46 -7.48
C LYS A 266 -24.16 31.27 -8.75
N ASP A 267 -23.28 31.14 -9.71
CA ASP A 267 -23.34 31.79 -11.00
C ASP A 267 -22.59 30.96 -12.04
N MET A 268 -22.97 31.12 -13.31
CA MET A 268 -22.43 30.36 -14.43
C MET A 268 -22.12 31.26 -15.61
N LEU A 269 -20.99 31.02 -16.26
CA LEU A 269 -20.66 31.60 -17.56
C LEU A 269 -21.39 30.80 -18.65
N CYS A 270 -22.35 31.45 -19.30
CA CYS A 270 -23.15 30.84 -20.35
C CYS A 270 -22.82 31.41 -21.72
N GLY A 271 -23.02 30.61 -22.77
CA GLY A 271 -22.98 31.08 -24.15
C GLY A 271 -24.20 30.65 -24.97
N ARG A 272 -24.45 31.31 -26.09
CA ARG A 272 -25.59 31.01 -27.00
C ARG A 272 -25.40 29.71 -27.78
N GLU A 273 -24.15 29.41 -28.14
CA GLU A 273 -23.77 28.23 -28.91
C GLU A 273 -22.53 27.57 -28.28
N PHE A 274 -22.35 26.27 -28.49
CA PHE A 274 -21.16 25.55 -28.02
C PHE A 274 -19.94 25.83 -28.92
N LYS A 275 -19.42 27.05 -28.88
CA LYS A 275 -18.23 27.51 -29.63
C LYS A 275 -17.47 28.59 -28.85
N ASN A 276 -16.16 28.70 -29.09
CA ASN A 276 -15.29 29.63 -28.36
C ASN A 276 -15.76 31.10 -28.47
N ASP A 277 -16.18 31.56 -29.66
CA ASP A 277 -16.47 32.97 -29.93
C ASP A 277 -17.97 33.32 -29.89
N THR A 278 -18.76 32.52 -29.17
CA THR A 278 -20.19 32.81 -28.98
C THR A 278 -20.41 34.06 -28.10
N GLU A 279 -21.61 34.64 -28.18
CA GLU A 279 -22.07 35.62 -27.20
C GLU A 279 -22.04 34.99 -25.80
N ARG A 280 -21.45 35.69 -24.83
CA ARG A 280 -21.23 35.21 -23.45
C ARG A 280 -21.89 36.13 -22.44
N LYS A 281 -22.51 35.53 -21.43
CA LYS A 281 -23.12 36.26 -20.31
C LYS A 281 -23.05 35.43 -19.03
N TYR A 282 -22.81 36.11 -17.91
CA TYR A 282 -22.92 35.49 -16.59
C TYR A 282 -24.37 35.53 -16.11
N PHE A 283 -24.84 34.43 -15.56
CA PHE A 283 -26.15 34.31 -14.93
C PHE A 283 -25.99 33.83 -13.49
N ASP A 284 -26.82 34.37 -12.58
CA ASP A 284 -27.06 33.70 -11.30
C ASP A 284 -27.68 32.32 -11.57
N PHE A 285 -27.41 31.33 -10.72
CA PHE A 285 -27.83 29.94 -10.93
C PHE A 285 -29.36 29.76 -11.08
N ASP A 286 -30.16 30.70 -10.56
CA ASP A 286 -31.63 30.70 -10.54
C ASP A 286 -32.26 31.64 -11.58
N LYS A 287 -31.44 32.28 -12.44
CA LYS A 287 -31.90 33.28 -13.42
C LYS A 287 -31.39 33.00 -14.83
N GLN A 288 -31.03 31.76 -15.13
CA GLN A 288 -30.58 31.41 -16.47
C GLN A 288 -31.73 31.56 -17.48
N GLU A 289 -31.50 32.35 -18.52
CA GLU A 289 -32.49 32.55 -19.59
C GLU A 289 -32.55 31.32 -20.55
N PRO A 290 -33.73 31.02 -21.15
CA PRO A 290 -33.85 30.01 -22.19
C PRO A 290 -32.89 30.25 -23.38
N GLY A 291 -32.39 29.16 -23.96
CA GLY A 291 -31.48 29.22 -25.12
C GLY A 291 -30.01 29.50 -24.78
N TRP A 292 -29.66 29.66 -23.50
CA TRP A 292 -28.27 29.76 -23.05
C TRP A 292 -27.76 28.41 -22.54
N ILE A 293 -26.48 28.12 -22.78
CA ILE A 293 -25.79 26.89 -22.38
C ILE A 293 -24.72 27.24 -21.33
N ALA A 294 -24.81 26.68 -20.13
CA ALA A 294 -23.79 26.84 -19.10
C ALA A 294 -22.51 26.09 -19.50
N MET A 295 -21.43 26.83 -19.72
CA MET A 295 -20.13 26.31 -20.16
C MET A 295 -19.01 26.51 -19.11
N GLY A 296 -19.33 27.11 -17.96
CA GLY A 296 -18.39 27.28 -16.86
C GLY A 296 -19.04 27.88 -15.62
N ILE A 297 -18.32 27.85 -14.51
CA ILE A 297 -18.71 28.58 -13.30
C ILE A 297 -18.44 30.08 -13.47
N GLY A 298 -19.13 30.92 -12.69
CA GLY A 298 -18.90 32.36 -12.65
C GLY A 298 -18.00 32.83 -11.49
N PRO A 299 -17.67 34.13 -11.45
CA PRO A 299 -16.78 34.69 -10.43
C PRO A 299 -17.30 34.55 -9.00
N LYS A 300 -18.63 34.63 -8.75
CA LYS A 300 -19.18 34.47 -7.39
C LYS A 300 -18.93 33.06 -6.87
N THR A 301 -19.02 32.07 -7.74
CA THR A 301 -18.74 30.67 -7.44
C THR A 301 -17.25 30.45 -7.17
N VAL A 302 -16.37 31.04 -7.98
CA VAL A 302 -14.91 30.98 -7.74
C VAL A 302 -14.55 31.56 -6.38
N ASP A 303 -15.11 32.71 -6.00
CA ASP A 303 -14.85 33.36 -4.71
C ASP A 303 -15.33 32.52 -3.52
N GLU A 304 -16.50 31.88 -3.65
CA GLU A 304 -16.99 30.95 -2.64
C GLU A 304 -16.09 29.72 -2.52
N TYR A 305 -15.70 29.12 -3.65
CA TYR A 305 -14.85 27.94 -3.65
C TYR A 305 -13.49 28.27 -3.03
N LYS A 306 -12.90 29.42 -3.36
CA LYS A 306 -11.67 29.92 -2.76
C LYS A 306 -11.77 30.03 -1.24
N ARG A 307 -12.83 30.66 -0.74
CA ARG A 307 -13.05 30.84 0.70
C ARG A 307 -13.19 29.49 1.41
N GLU A 308 -14.00 28.60 0.86
CA GLU A 308 -14.32 27.32 1.49
C GLU A 308 -13.23 26.26 1.35
N LEU A 309 -12.33 26.40 0.37
CA LEU A 309 -11.13 25.55 0.26
C LEU A 309 -10.00 25.99 1.19
N SER A 310 -10.02 27.22 1.70
CA SER A 310 -8.87 27.84 2.40
C SER A 310 -8.48 27.16 3.72
N ASP A 311 -9.42 26.51 4.40
CA ASP A 311 -9.22 25.76 5.65
C ASP A 311 -8.92 24.27 5.43
N CYS A 312 -9.06 23.77 4.19
CA CYS A 312 -8.92 22.35 3.88
C CYS A 312 -7.47 21.89 4.01
N ARG A 313 -7.27 20.64 4.45
CA ARG A 313 -5.96 19.98 4.57
C ARG A 313 -5.73 18.92 3.51
N THR A 314 -6.78 18.52 2.81
CA THR A 314 -6.74 17.57 1.71
C THR A 314 -7.76 17.98 0.66
N ILE A 315 -7.34 17.97 -0.61
CA ILE A 315 -8.19 18.27 -1.76
C ILE A 315 -8.01 17.16 -2.81
N ILE A 316 -9.10 16.48 -3.17
CA ILE A 316 -9.15 15.65 -4.38
C ILE A 316 -9.92 16.43 -5.45
N TRP A 317 -9.38 16.51 -6.67
CA TRP A 317 -10.04 17.18 -7.77
C TRP A 317 -10.14 16.28 -9.01
N ASN A 318 -11.36 16.12 -9.53
CA ASN A 318 -11.65 15.38 -10.75
C ASN A 318 -12.66 16.10 -11.66
N GLY A 319 -12.21 16.51 -12.84
CA GLY A 319 -12.97 17.18 -13.90
C GLY A 319 -12.78 18.70 -13.92
N PRO A 320 -12.66 19.35 -15.10
CA PRO A 320 -12.56 20.80 -15.20
C PRO A 320 -13.90 21.46 -14.84
N VAL A 321 -13.86 22.67 -14.26
CA VAL A 321 -15.06 23.41 -13.81
C VAL A 321 -15.75 24.20 -14.92
N SER A 322 -15.08 24.31 -16.09
CA SER A 322 -15.54 24.98 -17.31
C SER A 322 -14.99 24.27 -18.56
N VAL A 323 -15.52 24.59 -19.74
CA VAL A 323 -15.01 24.15 -21.07
C VAL A 323 -13.70 24.87 -21.38
N PHE A 324 -12.61 24.44 -20.74
CA PHE A 324 -11.30 25.13 -20.76
C PHE A 324 -10.55 25.03 -22.09
N GLU A 325 -11.02 24.17 -22.99
CA GLU A 325 -10.57 24.07 -24.37
C GLU A 325 -10.84 25.36 -25.14
N PHE A 326 -11.93 26.05 -24.80
CA PHE A 326 -12.24 27.38 -25.31
C PHE A 326 -11.61 28.44 -24.41
N ASP A 327 -10.67 29.21 -24.94
CA ASP A 327 -9.95 30.26 -24.20
C ASP A 327 -10.90 31.27 -23.54
N ASN A 328 -12.03 31.54 -24.21
CA ASN A 328 -13.09 32.42 -23.73
C ASN A 328 -13.89 31.86 -22.52
N PHE A 329 -13.69 30.60 -22.15
CA PHE A 329 -14.35 29.91 -21.02
C PHE A 329 -13.34 29.27 -20.05
N ALA A 330 -12.03 29.42 -20.30
CA ALA A 330 -10.98 28.75 -19.53
C ALA A 330 -10.59 29.45 -18.23
N LYS A 331 -10.87 30.76 -18.13
CA LYS A 331 -10.37 31.63 -17.05
C LYS A 331 -10.70 31.06 -15.66
N GLU A 332 -11.94 30.70 -15.39
CA GLU A 332 -12.37 30.26 -14.06
C GLU A 332 -11.80 28.88 -13.69
N THR A 333 -11.60 27.99 -14.68
CA THR A 333 -10.83 26.76 -14.45
C THR A 333 -9.41 27.10 -14.02
N PHE A 334 -8.75 28.05 -14.68
CA PHE A 334 -7.40 28.46 -14.30
C PHE A 334 -7.33 29.18 -12.95
N ASP A 335 -8.39 29.88 -12.55
CA ASP A 335 -8.48 30.48 -11.22
C ASP A 335 -8.54 29.39 -10.13
N ILE A 336 -9.37 28.35 -10.31
CA ILE A 336 -9.40 27.19 -9.40
C ILE A 336 -8.07 26.44 -9.40
N VAL A 337 -7.44 26.24 -10.57
CA VAL A 337 -6.09 25.66 -10.70
C VAL A 337 -5.09 26.43 -9.83
N LYS A 338 -5.07 27.77 -9.92
CA LYS A 338 -4.16 28.62 -9.12
C LYS A 338 -4.48 28.55 -7.63
N ILE A 339 -5.75 28.60 -7.23
CA ILE A 339 -6.17 28.49 -5.83
C ILE A 339 -5.66 27.20 -5.20
N VAL A 340 -5.90 26.04 -5.83
CA VAL A 340 -5.47 24.75 -5.27
C VAL A 340 -3.94 24.63 -5.25
N ALA A 341 -3.25 25.14 -6.28
CA ALA A 341 -1.79 25.18 -6.31
C ALA A 341 -1.22 26.05 -5.18
N ASP A 342 -1.77 27.24 -4.95
CA ASP A 342 -1.35 28.13 -3.88
C ASP A 342 -1.56 27.51 -2.50
N LEU A 343 -2.72 26.86 -2.26
CA LEU A 343 -2.99 26.13 -1.02
C LEU A 343 -2.00 24.97 -0.81
N THR A 344 -1.66 24.27 -1.89
CA THR A 344 -0.68 23.17 -1.82
C THR A 344 0.69 23.68 -1.41
N GLN A 345 1.19 24.72 -2.08
CA GLN A 345 2.54 25.23 -1.87
C GLN A 345 2.68 26.01 -0.56
N ASN A 346 1.70 26.84 -0.22
CA ASN A 346 1.82 27.79 0.88
C ASN A 346 1.26 27.26 2.20
N ASN A 347 0.26 26.37 2.14
CA ASN A 347 -0.47 25.90 3.33
C ASN A 347 -0.27 24.40 3.62
N GLY A 348 0.58 23.72 2.83
CA GLY A 348 0.88 22.30 3.00
C GLY A 348 -0.31 21.37 2.74
N VAL A 349 -1.28 21.82 1.93
CA VAL A 349 -2.46 21.03 1.57
C VAL A 349 -2.06 19.86 0.69
N THR A 350 -2.51 18.65 1.01
CA THR A 350 -2.35 17.50 0.12
C THR A 350 -3.35 17.61 -1.03
N SER A 351 -2.87 17.87 -2.25
CA SER A 351 -3.70 17.97 -3.46
C SER A 351 -3.48 16.79 -4.41
N VAL A 352 -4.55 16.06 -4.69
CA VAL A 352 -4.54 14.90 -5.60
C VAL A 352 -5.46 15.19 -6.78
N ILE A 353 -4.87 15.27 -7.96
CA ILE A 353 -5.57 15.57 -9.21
C ILE A 353 -5.79 14.26 -9.97
N GLY A 354 -7.05 13.98 -10.31
CA GLY A 354 -7.45 12.83 -11.10
C GLY A 354 -8.20 13.24 -12.37
N GLY A 355 -8.13 12.39 -13.40
CA GLY A 355 -8.78 12.63 -14.68
C GLY A 355 -7.89 13.34 -15.69
N GLY A 356 -7.89 12.84 -16.94
CA GLY A 356 -7.03 13.35 -18.01
C GLY A 356 -7.30 14.82 -18.35
N ASP A 357 -8.56 15.22 -18.39
CA ASP A 357 -8.95 16.59 -18.77
C ASP A 357 -8.49 17.63 -17.72
N THR A 358 -8.56 17.29 -16.43
CA THR A 358 -8.04 18.16 -15.37
C THR A 358 -6.52 18.27 -15.47
N ALA A 359 -5.82 17.15 -15.69
CA ALA A 359 -4.37 17.18 -15.91
C ALA A 359 -3.98 18.03 -17.13
N ALA A 360 -4.75 17.98 -18.22
CA ALA A 360 -4.56 18.81 -19.41
C ALA A 360 -4.78 20.30 -19.10
N ALA A 361 -5.79 20.65 -18.29
CA ALA A 361 -6.02 22.03 -17.84
C ALA A 361 -4.83 22.57 -17.02
N LEU A 362 -4.27 21.75 -16.11
CA LEU A 362 -3.08 22.12 -15.33
C LEU A 362 -1.83 22.32 -16.20
N LYS A 363 -1.69 21.53 -17.28
CA LYS A 363 -0.60 21.67 -18.25
C LYS A 363 -0.76 22.95 -19.06
N LYS A 364 -1.96 23.24 -19.57
CA LYS A 364 -2.27 24.50 -20.27
C LYS A 364 -2.04 25.72 -19.38
N ALA A 365 -2.28 25.60 -18.07
CA ALA A 365 -1.99 26.65 -17.09
C ALA A 365 -0.50 26.80 -16.73
N GLY A 366 0.38 25.86 -17.13
CA GLY A 366 1.82 25.94 -16.87
C GLY A 366 2.25 25.71 -15.42
N ILE A 367 1.40 25.11 -14.57
CA ILE A 367 1.68 24.98 -13.12
C ILE A 367 1.59 23.56 -12.57
N SER A 368 1.78 22.55 -13.42
CA SER A 368 1.65 21.13 -13.05
C SER A 368 2.58 20.69 -11.90
N THR A 369 3.70 21.36 -11.68
CA THR A 369 4.65 21.03 -10.59
C THR A 369 4.22 21.52 -9.21
N ARG A 370 3.13 22.30 -9.12
CA ARG A 370 2.69 22.94 -7.86
C ARG A 370 1.69 22.10 -7.05
N PHE A 371 1.41 20.86 -7.46
CA PHE A 371 0.44 19.95 -6.84
C PHE A 371 1.14 18.78 -6.14
N SER A 372 0.50 18.16 -5.15
CA SER A 372 1.12 17.02 -4.44
C SER A 372 1.19 15.77 -5.34
N HIS A 373 0.13 15.48 -6.09
CA HIS A 373 0.09 14.39 -7.04
C HIS A 373 -0.86 14.67 -8.20
N ILE A 374 -0.41 14.42 -9.42
CA ILE A 374 -1.23 14.43 -10.63
C ILE A 374 -1.22 13.02 -11.20
N SER A 375 -2.36 12.35 -11.10
CA SER A 375 -2.50 10.97 -11.53
C SER A 375 -2.54 10.86 -13.05
N THR A 376 -1.80 9.89 -13.59
CA THR A 376 -1.84 9.53 -15.02
C THR A 376 -2.85 8.43 -15.32
N GLY A 377 -3.55 7.95 -14.28
CA GLY A 377 -4.41 6.78 -14.32
C GLY A 377 -5.77 6.95 -15.01
N GLY A 378 -6.20 8.20 -15.25
CA GLY A 378 -7.50 8.48 -15.87
C GLY A 378 -8.65 7.76 -15.17
N GLY A 379 -9.31 6.83 -15.90
CA GLY A 379 -10.39 6.00 -15.36
C GLY A 379 -9.96 5.07 -14.22
N ALA A 380 -8.72 4.58 -14.21
CA ALA A 380 -8.22 3.76 -13.12
C ALA A 380 -8.20 4.52 -11.78
N SER A 381 -7.81 5.80 -11.82
CA SER A 381 -7.79 6.66 -10.64
C SER A 381 -9.20 6.86 -10.08
N LEU A 382 -10.19 7.03 -10.97
CA LEU A 382 -11.59 7.20 -10.59
C LEU A 382 -12.15 5.93 -9.94
N GLU A 383 -11.99 4.78 -10.59
CA GLU A 383 -12.44 3.48 -10.04
C GLU A 383 -11.74 3.16 -8.71
N TYR A 384 -10.47 3.50 -8.56
CA TYR A 384 -9.75 3.33 -7.30
C TYR A 384 -10.26 4.29 -6.21
N MET A 385 -10.61 5.54 -6.55
CA MET A 385 -11.25 6.48 -5.62
C MET A 385 -12.64 5.99 -5.17
N GLU A 386 -13.40 5.33 -6.04
CA GLU A 386 -14.67 4.68 -5.70
C GLU A 386 -14.47 3.55 -4.67
N GLY A 387 -13.25 3.02 -4.55
CA GLY A 387 -12.88 1.89 -3.72
C GLY A 387 -13.08 0.56 -4.43
N LYS A 388 -13.13 0.55 -5.77
CA LYS A 388 -13.13 -0.69 -6.56
C LYS A 388 -11.77 -1.38 -6.43
N LYS A 389 -11.82 -2.70 -6.43
CA LYS A 389 -10.63 -3.55 -6.50
C LYS A 389 -10.18 -3.62 -7.95
N LEU A 390 -9.06 -2.95 -8.27
CA LEU A 390 -8.55 -2.95 -9.63
C LEU A 390 -7.82 -4.27 -9.93
N PRO A 391 -8.16 -5.01 -11.00
CA PRO A 391 -7.53 -6.30 -11.31
C PRO A 391 -6.01 -6.27 -11.28
N GLY A 392 -5.40 -5.28 -11.92
CA GLY A 392 -3.94 -5.12 -12.00
C GLY A 392 -3.26 -4.71 -10.69
N ILE A 393 -4.01 -4.30 -9.67
CA ILE A 393 -3.50 -4.09 -8.30
C ILE A 393 -3.71 -5.34 -7.46
N GLU A 394 -4.88 -5.98 -7.54
CA GLU A 394 -5.18 -7.18 -6.77
C GLU A 394 -4.21 -8.31 -7.07
N THR A 395 -3.80 -8.45 -8.33
CA THR A 395 -2.85 -9.48 -8.78
C THR A 395 -1.38 -9.18 -8.45
N ILE A 396 -1.06 -7.96 -7.98
CA ILE A 396 0.26 -7.70 -7.40
C ILE A 396 0.34 -8.52 -6.12
N THR A 397 1.39 -9.31 -5.99
CA THR A 397 1.64 -10.14 -4.81
C THR A 397 1.61 -9.21 -3.61
N ASN A 398 0.74 -9.52 -2.64
CA ASN A 398 0.79 -8.84 -1.36
C ASN A 398 2.19 -8.98 -0.80
N LYS A 399 2.60 -8.10 0.13
CA LYS A 399 3.79 -8.45 0.91
C LYS A 399 3.42 -9.71 1.69
N GLY A 400 3.75 -10.86 1.10
CA GLY A 400 3.63 -12.15 1.72
C GLY A 400 4.55 -12.06 2.91
N ILE A 401 4.08 -12.53 4.04
CA ILE A 401 4.85 -12.32 5.24
C ILE A 401 6.12 -13.21 5.26
N ASP A 402 6.26 -14.16 4.32
CA ASP A 402 7.53 -14.81 3.96
C ASP A 402 8.63 -13.82 3.53
N THR A 403 8.29 -12.72 2.84
CA THR A 403 9.24 -11.65 2.50
C THR A 403 9.42 -10.61 3.62
N LEU A 404 8.74 -10.81 4.74
CA LEU A 404 8.72 -9.93 5.92
C LEU A 404 9.12 -10.65 7.21
N ARG A 405 9.47 -11.95 7.19
CA ARG A 405 10.00 -12.65 8.38
C ARG A 405 11.44 -12.22 8.64
N ARG A 406 11.59 -10.93 8.95
CA ARG A 406 12.79 -10.41 9.58
C ARG A 406 12.96 -11.08 10.91
N PHE A 407 14.20 -11.47 11.18
CA PHE A 407 14.55 -12.05 12.47
C PHE A 407 14.08 -11.13 13.60
N LEU A 408 13.49 -11.72 14.62
CA LEU A 408 13.17 -11.04 15.88
C LEU A 408 13.99 -11.63 17.01
N ILE A 409 14.85 -10.83 17.60
CA ILE A 409 15.63 -11.22 18.76
C ILE A 409 15.05 -10.52 19.99
N ALA A 410 14.31 -11.28 20.78
CA ALA A 410 13.63 -10.80 21.99
C ALA A 410 14.36 -11.29 23.24
N GLY A 411 14.76 -10.39 24.14
CA GLY A 411 15.40 -10.72 25.40
C GLY A 411 14.44 -10.66 26.59
N ASN A 412 14.12 -11.80 27.21
CA ASN A 412 13.33 -11.87 28.44
C ASN A 412 14.26 -11.87 29.66
N TRP A 413 14.34 -10.74 30.39
CA TRP A 413 15.30 -10.60 31.49
C TRP A 413 14.87 -11.28 32.79
N LYS A 414 13.60 -11.70 32.89
CA LYS A 414 13.01 -12.28 34.10
C LYS A 414 13.34 -11.42 35.33
N MET A 415 13.59 -12.04 36.48
CA MET A 415 13.90 -11.37 37.75
C MET A 415 15.42 -11.22 37.99
N ASN A 416 16.18 -10.68 37.03
CA ASN A 416 17.66 -10.62 37.12
C ASN A 416 18.29 -9.23 37.24
N LYS A 417 17.58 -8.14 36.88
CA LYS A 417 18.17 -6.79 36.89
C LYS A 417 17.31 -5.81 37.68
N ASN A 418 17.96 -5.00 38.49
CA ASN A 418 17.33 -3.82 39.08
C ASN A 418 17.23 -2.67 38.05
N VAL A 419 16.65 -1.54 38.44
CA VAL A 419 16.44 -0.38 37.55
C VAL A 419 17.76 0.19 37.01
N HIS A 420 18.78 0.35 37.86
CA HIS A 420 20.07 0.91 37.46
C HIS A 420 20.81 0.00 36.49
N GLU A 421 20.85 -1.30 36.77
CA GLU A 421 21.45 -2.31 35.89
C GLU A 421 20.70 -2.41 34.55
N SER A 422 19.38 -2.26 34.57
CA SER A 422 18.54 -2.27 33.38
C SER A 422 18.83 -1.08 32.47
N ILE A 423 19.00 0.12 33.04
CA ILE A 423 19.37 1.34 32.31
C ILE A 423 20.79 1.21 31.74
N ASP A 424 21.75 0.74 32.54
CA ASP A 424 23.14 0.54 32.09
C ASP A 424 23.22 -0.47 30.94
N PHE A 425 22.55 -1.62 31.08
CA PHE A 425 22.45 -2.61 30.03
C PHE A 425 21.86 -2.03 28.74
N SER A 426 20.72 -1.34 28.85
CA SER A 426 20.04 -0.73 27.70
C SER A 426 20.90 0.33 27.01
N SER A 427 21.68 1.09 27.78
CA SER A 427 22.63 2.07 27.26
C SER A 427 23.73 1.42 26.42
N LYS A 428 24.31 0.34 26.95
CA LYS A 428 25.37 -0.43 26.29
C LYS A 428 24.86 -1.21 25.08
N LEU A 429 23.64 -1.71 25.13
CA LEU A 429 23.00 -2.37 24.00
C LEU A 429 22.70 -1.36 22.89
N LYS A 430 22.10 -0.21 23.24
CA LYS A 430 21.81 0.87 22.29
C LYS A 430 23.06 1.29 21.52
N SER A 431 24.21 1.47 22.17
CA SER A 431 25.44 1.87 21.45
C SER A 431 25.98 0.81 20.47
N ARG A 432 25.68 -0.48 20.69
CA ARG A 432 26.11 -1.58 19.82
C ARG A 432 25.11 -1.94 18.73
N ALA A 433 23.83 -1.67 18.95
CA ALA A 433 22.73 -2.05 18.06
C ALA A 433 22.43 -1.03 16.94
N LEU A 434 23.18 0.07 16.82
CA LEU A 434 22.90 1.17 15.89
C LEU A 434 23.11 0.84 14.40
N ASN A 435 23.67 -0.32 14.05
CA ASN A 435 24.10 -0.62 12.67
C ASN A 435 23.30 -1.73 11.98
N ASN A 436 22.05 -2.01 12.39
CA ASN A 436 21.34 -3.18 11.87
C ASN A 436 19.84 -2.96 11.60
N ASP A 437 19.54 -2.56 10.37
CA ASP A 437 18.17 -2.42 9.87
C ASP A 437 17.54 -3.74 9.40
N ASN A 438 18.20 -4.89 9.60
CA ASN A 438 17.72 -6.19 9.10
C ASN A 438 17.07 -7.07 10.18
N VAL A 439 17.32 -6.80 11.47
CA VAL A 439 16.81 -7.58 12.60
C VAL A 439 15.97 -6.71 13.52
N ASP A 440 14.80 -7.18 13.94
CA ASP A 440 14.00 -6.52 14.97
C ASP A 440 14.51 -6.92 16.36
N ILE A 441 14.69 -5.94 17.25
CA ILE A 441 15.23 -6.15 18.59
C ILE A 441 14.18 -5.77 19.63
N VAL A 442 13.89 -6.69 20.55
CA VAL A 442 12.96 -6.45 21.67
C VAL A 442 13.65 -6.78 22.99
N ILE A 443 13.47 -5.93 24.00
CA ILE A 443 13.89 -6.23 25.38
C ILE A 443 12.70 -6.18 26.33
N ALA A 444 12.59 -7.17 27.20
CA ALA A 444 11.52 -7.31 28.19
C ALA A 444 12.10 -7.29 29.62
N PRO A 445 12.33 -6.10 30.20
CA PRO A 445 12.84 -5.94 31.55
C PRO A 445 11.75 -6.22 32.60
N THR A 446 12.12 -6.17 33.88
CA THR A 446 11.17 -6.21 35.00
C THR A 446 10.21 -5.03 34.95
N TYR A 447 8.99 -5.18 35.52
CA TYR A 447 7.97 -4.12 35.50
C TYR A 447 8.44 -2.78 36.08
N THR A 448 9.24 -2.82 37.16
CA THR A 448 9.83 -1.63 37.77
C THR A 448 10.79 -0.87 36.84
N SER A 449 11.30 -1.54 35.81
CA SER A 449 12.28 -1.01 34.88
C SER A 449 11.69 -0.61 33.52
N LEU A 450 10.41 -0.89 33.23
CA LEU A 450 9.82 -0.63 31.91
C LEU A 450 9.94 0.84 31.48
N TYR A 451 9.40 1.77 32.28
CA TYR A 451 9.46 3.19 31.97
C TYR A 451 10.90 3.73 31.83
N PRO A 452 11.81 3.54 32.81
CA PRO A 452 13.18 4.07 32.67
C PRO A 452 13.98 3.42 31.54
N VAL A 453 13.75 2.14 31.23
CA VAL A 453 14.36 1.49 30.05
C VAL A 453 13.81 2.10 28.77
N ASN A 454 12.50 2.31 28.67
CA ASN A 454 11.88 2.95 27.52
C ASN A 454 12.51 4.32 27.24
N GLU A 455 12.60 5.17 28.28
CA GLU A 455 13.26 6.48 28.17
C GLU A 455 14.68 6.36 27.64
N ARG A 456 15.42 5.32 28.03
CA ARG A 456 16.81 5.15 27.62
C ARG A 456 16.96 4.68 26.17
N ILE A 457 16.05 3.85 25.69
CA ILE A 457 16.07 3.30 24.33
C ILE A 457 15.30 4.15 23.31
N LYS A 458 14.68 5.26 23.73
CA LYS A 458 14.14 6.27 22.80
C LYS A 458 15.16 6.62 21.72
N ASP A 459 14.70 6.84 20.49
CA ASP A 459 15.55 7.11 19.31
C ASP A 459 16.52 5.97 18.98
N SER A 460 16.12 4.72 19.22
CA SER A 460 16.81 3.53 18.73
C SER A 460 15.84 2.57 18.06
N HIS A 461 16.36 1.57 17.36
CA HIS A 461 15.57 0.50 16.73
C HIS A 461 15.13 -0.60 17.73
N ILE A 462 15.40 -0.42 19.02
CA ILE A 462 15.03 -1.38 20.07
C ILE A 462 13.62 -1.08 20.55
N GLU A 463 12.72 -2.06 20.48
CA GLU A 463 11.35 -1.95 21.01
C GLU A 463 11.24 -2.57 22.42
N LEU A 464 10.24 -2.12 23.19
CA LEU A 464 10.01 -2.57 24.56
C LEU A 464 8.94 -3.67 24.62
N GLY A 465 9.23 -4.75 25.34
CA GLY A 465 8.28 -5.82 25.67
C GLY A 465 7.95 -5.88 27.17
N SER A 466 6.79 -6.44 27.51
CA SER A 466 6.45 -6.82 28.88
C SER A 466 6.59 -8.34 29.07
N GLN A 467 6.89 -8.75 30.30
CA GLN A 467 7.03 -10.16 30.67
C GLN A 467 5.68 -10.88 30.84
N ASP A 468 4.59 -10.11 30.99
CA ASP A 468 3.20 -10.59 31.04
C ASP A 468 2.21 -9.42 30.77
N ILE A 469 0.91 -9.72 30.70
CA ILE A 469 -0.21 -8.76 30.63
C ILE A 469 -1.44 -9.33 31.33
N PHE A 470 -2.20 -8.51 32.05
CA PHE A 470 -3.49 -8.91 32.61
C PHE A 470 -4.67 -8.56 31.68
N TRP A 471 -5.70 -9.40 31.64
CA TRP A 471 -6.80 -9.27 30.67
C TRP A 471 -7.87 -8.23 31.04
N GLU A 472 -8.00 -7.88 32.33
CA GLU A 472 -8.94 -6.85 32.78
C GLU A 472 -8.33 -5.45 32.64
N ASP A 473 -9.19 -4.44 32.44
CA ASP A 473 -8.79 -3.04 32.31
C ASP A 473 -8.37 -2.41 33.65
N SER A 474 -9.14 -2.71 34.71
CA SER A 474 -8.93 -2.24 36.08
C SER A 474 -9.71 -3.11 37.07
N GLY A 475 -9.43 -3.00 38.37
CA GLY A 475 -10.14 -3.71 39.43
C GLY A 475 -9.24 -4.13 40.59
N ALA A 476 -9.79 -4.92 41.51
CA ALA A 476 -9.07 -5.42 42.69
C ALA A 476 -8.15 -6.61 42.35
N PHE A 477 -7.15 -6.36 41.49
CA PHE A 477 -6.19 -7.36 41.01
C PHE A 477 -4.78 -7.04 41.51
N THR A 478 -4.52 -7.28 42.80
CA THR A 478 -3.25 -6.96 43.45
C THR A 478 -2.05 -7.55 42.70
N GLY A 479 -1.10 -6.69 42.33
CA GLY A 479 0.13 -7.06 41.64
C GLY A 479 0.00 -7.32 40.13
N GLN A 480 -1.20 -7.22 39.55
CA GLN A 480 -1.41 -7.34 38.11
C GLN A 480 -1.17 -6.01 37.39
N VAL A 481 -0.78 -6.10 36.11
CA VAL A 481 -0.51 -4.93 35.26
C VAL A 481 -1.45 -4.96 34.05
N SER A 482 -2.28 -3.92 33.90
CA SER A 482 -3.25 -3.83 32.82
C SER A 482 -2.62 -3.35 31.51
N ALA A 483 -3.37 -3.52 30.41
CA ALA A 483 -2.96 -3.06 29.09
C ALA A 483 -2.59 -1.57 29.06
N ASP A 484 -3.40 -0.70 29.67
CA ASP A 484 -3.18 0.74 29.60
C ASP A 484 -1.97 1.19 30.43
N MET A 485 -1.70 0.50 31.56
CA MET A 485 -0.45 0.71 32.32
C MET A 485 0.77 0.38 31.45
N LEU A 486 0.76 -0.75 30.73
CA LEU A 486 1.85 -1.12 29.83
C LEU A 486 2.02 -0.12 28.67
N LYS A 487 0.92 0.36 28.07
CA LYS A 487 0.95 1.39 27.03
C LYS A 487 1.61 2.67 27.53
N SER A 488 1.30 3.09 28.76
CA SER A 488 1.88 4.29 29.36
C SER A 488 3.40 4.21 29.53
N CYS A 489 3.95 2.99 29.62
CA CYS A 489 5.40 2.75 29.70
C CYS A 489 6.05 2.58 28.32
N GLY A 490 5.30 2.68 27.21
CA GLY A 490 5.83 2.51 25.85
C GLY A 490 5.96 1.06 25.38
N VAL A 491 5.38 0.09 26.09
CA VAL A 491 5.41 -1.33 25.71
C VAL A 491 4.73 -1.53 24.35
N ARG A 492 5.28 -2.42 23.52
CA ARG A 492 4.73 -2.83 22.23
C ARG A 492 4.47 -4.33 22.12
N TYR A 493 5.22 -5.15 22.87
CA TYR A 493 5.10 -6.62 22.87
C TYR A 493 4.69 -7.14 24.24
N ASN A 494 3.96 -8.24 24.28
CA ASN A 494 3.66 -8.95 25.53
C ASN A 494 4.08 -10.41 25.39
N ILE A 495 4.94 -10.89 26.29
CA ILE A 495 5.24 -12.31 26.44
C ILE A 495 4.07 -12.94 27.19
N ILE A 496 3.42 -13.96 26.63
CA ILE A 496 2.19 -14.55 27.19
C ILE A 496 2.34 -16.06 27.25
N GLY A 497 2.06 -16.65 28.41
CA GLY A 497 2.06 -18.09 28.60
C GLY A 497 3.44 -18.74 28.70
N HIS A 498 4.46 -17.97 29.12
CA HIS A 498 5.81 -18.48 29.33
C HIS A 498 5.80 -19.67 30.32
N SER A 499 6.70 -20.64 30.14
CA SER A 499 6.76 -21.88 30.94
C SER A 499 6.68 -21.67 32.47
N GLU A 500 7.47 -20.76 33.04
CA GLU A 500 7.42 -20.42 34.46
C GLU A 500 6.07 -19.87 34.94
N ARG A 501 5.33 -19.14 34.09
CA ARG A 501 3.98 -18.65 34.40
C ARG A 501 2.97 -19.80 34.47
N ARG A 502 3.11 -20.79 33.59
CA ARG A 502 2.30 -22.02 33.62
C ARG A 502 2.64 -22.85 34.86
N GLN A 503 3.93 -23.07 35.12
CA GLN A 503 4.40 -23.96 36.18
C GLN A 503 4.20 -23.39 37.60
N PHE A 504 4.62 -22.15 37.84
CA PHE A 504 4.65 -21.57 39.19
C PHE A 504 3.45 -20.69 39.52
N PHE A 505 2.75 -20.21 38.49
CA PHE A 505 1.64 -19.28 38.65
C PHE A 505 0.33 -19.78 38.03
N PHE A 506 0.29 -21.06 37.65
CA PHE A 506 -0.90 -21.79 37.21
C PHE A 506 -1.66 -21.12 36.05
N GLU A 507 -0.95 -20.50 35.12
CA GLU A 507 -1.57 -20.06 33.87
C GLU A 507 -2.04 -21.25 33.04
N THR A 508 -3.33 -21.24 32.72
CA THR A 508 -3.99 -22.21 31.86
C THR A 508 -4.13 -21.67 30.43
N ASP A 509 -4.36 -22.56 29.46
CA ASP A 509 -4.64 -22.17 28.07
C ASP A 509 -5.84 -21.21 27.98
N VAL A 510 -6.84 -21.34 28.87
CA VAL A 510 -7.98 -20.43 28.97
C VAL A 510 -7.56 -19.03 29.41
N THR A 511 -6.75 -18.91 30.46
CA THR A 511 -6.25 -17.61 30.92
C THR A 511 -5.32 -16.96 29.91
N ILE A 512 -4.51 -17.77 29.22
CA ILE A 512 -3.62 -17.32 28.15
C ILE A 512 -4.42 -16.77 26.97
N ASN A 513 -5.51 -17.43 26.57
CA ASN A 513 -6.40 -16.93 25.53
C ASN A 513 -6.98 -15.55 25.88
N LYS A 514 -7.41 -15.34 27.13
CA LYS A 514 -7.88 -14.02 27.59
C LYS A 514 -6.79 -12.95 27.44
N LYS A 515 -5.54 -13.28 27.77
CA LYS A 515 -4.39 -12.37 27.63
C LYS A 515 -4.07 -12.06 26.17
N VAL A 516 -4.06 -13.05 25.28
CA VAL A 516 -3.83 -12.84 23.84
C VAL A 516 -4.92 -11.94 23.27
N LYS A 517 -6.19 -12.20 23.56
CA LYS A 517 -7.32 -11.34 23.15
C LYS A 517 -7.15 -9.91 23.67
N LYS A 518 -6.74 -9.75 24.92
CA LYS A 518 -6.48 -8.42 25.49
C LYS A 518 -5.34 -7.70 24.78
N SER A 519 -4.23 -8.40 24.55
CA SER A 519 -3.05 -7.88 23.86
C SER A 519 -3.41 -7.35 22.46
N LEU A 520 -4.09 -8.17 21.66
CA LEU A 520 -4.54 -7.82 20.31
C LEU A 520 -5.53 -6.64 20.32
N LYS A 521 -6.58 -6.71 21.15
CA LYS A 521 -7.59 -5.64 21.26
C LYS A 521 -6.97 -4.30 21.65
N SER A 522 -5.89 -4.35 22.44
CA SER A 522 -5.15 -3.17 22.87
C SER A 522 -4.10 -2.69 21.87
N GLY A 523 -3.91 -3.36 20.73
CA GLY A 523 -2.95 -2.97 19.69
C GLY A 523 -1.49 -3.35 20.00
N PHE A 524 -1.27 -4.28 20.93
CA PHE A 524 0.04 -4.87 21.19
C PHE A 524 0.33 -6.04 20.24
N LYS A 525 1.60 -6.47 20.24
CA LYS A 525 2.11 -7.64 19.52
C LYS A 525 2.31 -8.81 20.50
N PRO A 526 1.39 -9.79 20.59
CA PRO A 526 1.54 -10.92 21.50
C PRO A 526 2.65 -11.88 21.03
N ILE A 527 3.49 -12.32 21.97
CA ILE A 527 4.43 -13.43 21.85
C ILE A 527 3.84 -14.60 22.65
N LEU A 528 3.08 -15.47 21.96
CA LEU A 528 2.45 -16.63 22.56
C LEU A 528 3.49 -17.74 22.75
N CYS A 529 3.76 -18.08 24.01
CA CYS A 529 4.73 -19.11 24.35
C CYS A 529 4.06 -20.48 24.43
N VAL A 530 4.66 -21.45 23.75
CA VAL A 530 4.21 -22.84 23.69
C VAL A 530 5.38 -23.80 23.85
N GLY A 531 5.15 -24.93 24.51
CA GLY A 531 6.23 -25.87 24.81
C GLY A 531 5.75 -27.05 25.63
N GLU A 532 6.40 -28.18 25.41
CA GLU A 532 6.24 -29.41 26.18
C GLU A 532 7.29 -29.57 27.28
N THR A 533 6.91 -30.31 28.32
CA THR A 533 7.81 -30.79 29.38
C THR A 533 8.69 -31.94 28.90
N LEU A 534 9.75 -32.25 29.67
CA LEU A 534 10.61 -33.39 29.35
C LEU A 534 9.81 -34.71 29.32
N GLU A 535 8.93 -34.90 30.31
CA GLU A 535 8.09 -36.10 30.40
C GLU A 535 7.15 -36.24 29.19
N GLU A 536 6.51 -35.15 28.76
CA GLU A 536 5.64 -35.15 27.57
C GLU A 536 6.43 -35.52 26.31
N ARG A 537 7.65 -34.99 26.15
CA ARG A 537 8.52 -35.33 25.00
C ARG A 537 8.99 -36.78 25.03
N GLU A 538 9.41 -37.28 26.19
CA GLU A 538 9.83 -38.68 26.35
C GLU A 538 8.68 -39.66 26.05
N ARG A 539 7.42 -39.19 26.15
CA ARG A 539 6.21 -39.92 25.78
C ARG A 539 5.75 -39.69 24.33
N GLY A 540 6.45 -38.88 23.54
CA GLY A 540 6.09 -38.55 22.15
C GLY A 540 4.84 -37.66 22.01
N LEU A 541 4.53 -36.85 23.04
CA LEU A 541 3.33 -36.01 23.10
C LEU A 541 3.57 -34.56 22.66
N GLU A 542 4.78 -34.20 22.22
CA GLU A 542 5.16 -32.82 21.93
C GLU A 542 4.22 -32.13 20.93
N LYS A 543 3.87 -32.81 19.82
CA LYS A 543 2.96 -32.24 18.80
C LYS A 543 1.54 -32.05 19.33
N ASP A 544 1.05 -32.95 20.16
CA ASP A 544 -0.30 -32.82 20.73
C ASP A 544 -0.37 -31.69 21.74
N VAL A 545 0.66 -31.53 22.57
CA VAL A 545 0.79 -30.41 23.51
C VAL A 545 0.83 -29.07 22.77
N ILE A 546 1.69 -28.95 21.75
CA ILE A 546 1.83 -27.73 20.96
C ILE A 546 0.54 -27.39 20.22
N ARG A 547 -0.10 -28.37 19.58
CA ARG A 547 -1.39 -28.16 18.90
C ARG A 547 -2.46 -27.67 19.87
N ARG A 548 -2.58 -28.29 21.05
CA ARG A 548 -3.55 -27.88 22.08
C ARG A 548 -3.29 -26.45 22.53
N GLN A 549 -2.06 -26.12 22.91
CA GLN A 549 -1.71 -24.79 23.44
C GLN A 549 -1.96 -23.67 22.40
N ILE A 550 -1.65 -23.91 21.11
CA ILE A 550 -1.95 -22.95 20.04
C ILE A 550 -3.45 -22.82 19.82
N THR A 551 -4.15 -23.94 19.67
CA THR A 551 -5.58 -23.94 19.32
C THR A 551 -6.42 -23.29 20.43
N GLU A 552 -6.18 -23.67 21.69
CA GLU A 552 -6.90 -23.09 22.82
C GLU A 552 -6.44 -21.65 23.10
N GLY A 553 -5.14 -21.35 22.98
CA GLY A 553 -4.60 -20.01 23.13
C GLY A 553 -5.17 -19.01 22.12
N LEU A 554 -5.52 -19.46 20.91
CA LEU A 554 -6.05 -18.63 19.82
C LEU A 554 -7.57 -18.76 19.61
N LYS A 555 -8.25 -19.53 20.45
CA LYS A 555 -9.68 -19.81 20.31
C LYS A 555 -10.54 -18.56 20.22
N GLY A 556 -11.35 -18.47 19.17
CA GLY A 556 -12.30 -17.37 18.93
C GLY A 556 -11.64 -16.04 18.57
N ILE A 557 -10.41 -16.05 18.06
CA ILE A 557 -9.74 -14.89 17.50
C ILE A 557 -9.90 -14.93 15.97
N VAL A 558 -10.27 -13.80 15.36
CA VAL A 558 -10.41 -13.67 13.90
C VAL A 558 -9.19 -12.90 13.38
N ALA A 559 -8.55 -13.42 12.33
CA ALA A 559 -7.42 -12.74 11.69
C ALA A 559 -7.93 -11.70 10.68
N ASP A 560 -7.95 -10.42 11.10
CA ASP A 560 -8.22 -9.27 10.23
C ASP A 560 -6.92 -8.60 9.74
N ASP A 561 -7.05 -7.49 9.00
CA ASP A 561 -5.90 -6.75 8.45
C ASP A 561 -4.92 -6.19 9.51
N ASN A 562 -5.31 -6.13 10.78
CA ASN A 562 -4.47 -5.67 11.90
C ASN A 562 -3.98 -6.81 12.79
N PHE A 563 -4.33 -8.06 12.48
CA PHE A 563 -3.93 -9.21 13.28
C PHE A 563 -2.42 -9.37 13.29
N TYR A 564 -1.87 -9.56 14.49
CA TYR A 564 -0.44 -9.75 14.68
C TYR A 564 -0.18 -10.85 15.70
N LEU A 565 0.67 -11.82 15.36
CA LEU A 565 1.01 -12.92 16.25
C LEU A 565 2.48 -13.29 16.06
N ILE A 566 3.15 -13.52 17.18
CA ILE A 566 4.43 -14.21 17.27
C ILE A 566 4.20 -15.45 18.13
N VAL A 567 4.79 -16.57 17.74
CA VAL A 567 4.81 -17.78 18.57
C VAL A 567 6.24 -18.01 19.03
N ALA A 568 6.46 -18.26 20.31
CA ALA A 568 7.75 -18.69 20.83
C ALA A 568 7.66 -20.17 21.22
N TYR A 569 8.44 -21.02 20.54
CA TYR A 569 8.58 -22.43 20.92
C TYR A 569 9.62 -22.56 22.02
N GLU A 570 9.14 -22.88 23.22
CA GLU A 570 9.88 -22.94 24.47
C GLU A 570 9.90 -24.38 25.01
N PRO A 571 10.71 -25.30 24.44
CA PRO A 571 10.84 -26.65 24.99
C PRO A 571 11.32 -26.55 26.44
N VAL A 572 10.44 -26.86 27.41
CA VAL A 572 10.65 -26.54 28.83
C VAL A 572 11.92 -27.22 29.36
N TRP A 573 12.23 -28.39 28.82
CA TRP A 573 13.41 -29.19 29.15
C TRP A 573 14.74 -28.59 28.65
N ALA A 574 14.71 -27.61 27.74
CA ALA A 574 15.89 -26.91 27.23
C ALA A 574 16.09 -25.50 27.84
N ILE A 575 15.18 -25.05 28.72
CA ILE A 575 15.22 -23.71 29.33
C ILE A 575 15.97 -23.77 30.66
N GLY A 576 17.14 -23.14 30.75
CA GLY A 576 17.89 -23.03 32.00
C GLY A 576 18.52 -24.33 32.52
N THR A 577 18.36 -25.45 31.82
CA THR A 577 18.86 -26.79 32.21
C THR A 577 20.26 -27.12 31.68
N GLY A 578 20.78 -26.33 30.75
CA GLY A 578 22.04 -26.61 30.04
C GLY A 578 21.92 -27.64 28.90
N LYS A 579 20.77 -28.32 28.77
CA LYS A 579 20.43 -29.12 27.59
C LYS A 579 19.87 -28.23 26.48
N THR A 580 20.19 -28.53 25.22
CA THR A 580 19.72 -27.80 24.04
C THR A 580 19.04 -28.75 23.08
N ALA A 581 17.87 -28.38 22.55
CA ALA A 581 17.33 -29.06 21.39
C ALA A 581 18.30 -28.91 20.21
N THR A 582 18.44 -29.97 19.42
CA THR A 582 19.21 -29.87 18.18
C THR A 582 18.49 -28.95 17.18
N PRO A 583 19.19 -28.37 16.20
CA PRO A 583 18.56 -27.56 15.16
C PRO A 583 17.40 -28.28 14.45
N GLU A 584 17.54 -29.59 14.20
CA GLU A 584 16.52 -30.41 13.54
C GLU A 584 15.29 -30.60 14.43
N GLN A 585 15.49 -30.83 15.73
CA GLN A 585 14.38 -30.93 16.69
C GLN A 585 13.62 -29.62 16.83
N ALA A 586 14.33 -28.49 16.80
CA ALA A 586 13.71 -27.17 16.82
C ALA A 586 12.94 -26.92 15.51
N GLU A 587 13.55 -27.17 14.35
CA GLU A 587 12.94 -27.02 13.03
C GLU A 587 11.68 -27.88 12.87
N GLU A 588 11.70 -29.14 13.31
CA GLU A 588 10.55 -30.03 13.25
C GLU A 588 9.32 -29.41 13.92
N ILE A 589 9.48 -28.86 15.12
CA ILE A 589 8.37 -28.27 15.86
C ILE A 589 8.00 -26.90 15.30
N HIS A 590 8.94 -26.09 14.82
CA HIS A 590 8.61 -24.81 14.16
C HIS A 590 7.79 -25.03 12.88
N LYS A 591 8.17 -26.02 12.07
CA LYS A 591 7.39 -26.44 10.90
C LYS A 591 5.99 -26.89 11.32
N PHE A 592 5.89 -27.72 12.35
CA PHE A 592 4.60 -28.19 12.85
C PHE A 592 3.70 -27.07 13.40
N ILE A 593 4.26 -26.09 14.12
CA ILE A 593 3.54 -24.88 14.56
C ILE A 593 2.94 -24.17 13.35
N ARG A 594 3.70 -24.04 12.26
CA ARG A 594 3.23 -23.43 11.02
C ARG A 594 2.09 -24.23 10.39
N GLU A 595 2.17 -25.56 10.38
CA GLU A 595 1.08 -26.43 9.92
C GLU A 595 -0.20 -26.24 10.75
N VAL A 596 -0.08 -26.17 12.08
CA VAL A 596 -1.22 -25.91 12.97
C VAL A 596 -1.84 -24.55 12.68
N LEU A 597 -1.03 -23.48 12.54
CA LEU A 597 -1.53 -22.15 12.20
C LEU A 597 -2.23 -22.11 10.84
N SER A 598 -1.72 -22.86 9.86
CA SER A 598 -2.33 -22.99 8.54
C SER A 598 -3.71 -23.62 8.62
N SER A 599 -3.86 -24.64 9.47
CA SER A 599 -5.15 -25.33 9.69
C SER A 599 -6.19 -24.47 10.42
N ILE A 600 -5.76 -23.60 11.35
CA ILE A 600 -6.67 -22.76 12.13
C ILE A 600 -7.12 -21.54 11.31
N TYR A 601 -6.25 -21.02 10.44
CA TYR A 601 -6.52 -19.82 9.66
C TYR A 601 -6.37 -20.08 8.17
N ASN A 602 -5.17 -19.89 7.62
CA ASN A 602 -4.82 -20.17 6.24
C ASN A 602 -3.29 -20.15 6.07
N GLU A 603 -2.83 -20.67 4.94
CA GLU A 603 -1.41 -20.79 4.63
C GLU A 603 -0.67 -19.43 4.59
N ASN A 604 -1.31 -18.37 4.09
CA ASN A 604 -0.71 -17.04 4.03
C ASN A 604 -0.42 -16.47 5.42
N LEU A 605 -1.34 -16.63 6.36
CA LEU A 605 -1.15 -16.21 7.75
C LEU A 605 -0.14 -17.11 8.46
N ALA A 606 -0.17 -18.42 8.21
CA ALA A 606 0.80 -19.32 8.82
C ALA A 606 2.25 -18.98 8.42
N ARG A 607 2.46 -18.69 7.13
CA ARG A 607 3.71 -18.14 6.61
C ARG A 607 4.08 -16.79 7.22
N SER A 608 3.11 -16.10 7.82
CA SER A 608 3.32 -14.78 8.42
C SER A 608 3.83 -14.71 9.82
N VAL A 609 3.38 -15.66 10.62
CA VAL A 609 3.73 -15.68 12.01
C VAL A 609 5.23 -15.94 12.11
N ARG A 610 5.92 -15.04 12.82
CA ARG A 610 7.31 -15.27 13.23
C ARG A 610 7.29 -16.31 14.34
N ILE A 611 8.07 -17.37 14.18
CA ILE A 611 8.20 -18.42 15.17
C ILE A 611 9.61 -18.32 15.77
N LEU A 612 9.69 -18.00 17.06
CA LEU A 612 10.95 -17.80 17.78
C LEU A 612 11.34 -19.10 18.49
N TYR A 613 12.64 -19.41 18.49
CA TYR A 613 13.17 -20.44 19.36
C TYR A 613 13.43 -19.87 20.76
N GLY A 614 12.78 -20.42 21.77
CA GLY A 614 12.89 -20.03 23.17
C GLY A 614 13.68 -20.99 24.07
N GLY A 615 14.32 -22.01 23.48
CA GLY A 615 15.28 -22.87 24.20
C GLY A 615 16.62 -22.16 24.46
N SER A 616 17.67 -22.92 24.80
CA SER A 616 19.01 -22.35 25.05
C SER A 616 19.70 -21.87 23.76
N LEU A 617 19.39 -20.65 23.34
CA LEU A 617 20.06 -19.92 22.26
C LEU A 617 21.25 -19.09 22.82
N LYS A 618 22.45 -19.37 22.32
CA LYS A 618 23.73 -18.75 22.70
C LYS A 618 24.51 -18.40 21.44
N PRO A 619 25.51 -17.50 21.47
CA PRO A 619 26.28 -17.19 20.27
C PRO A 619 26.84 -18.42 19.57
N ALA A 620 27.36 -19.38 20.33
CA ALA A 620 27.98 -20.61 19.81
C ALA A 620 27.05 -21.53 19.00
N ASN A 621 25.73 -21.47 19.21
CA ASN A 621 24.75 -22.30 18.47
C ASN A 621 23.73 -21.49 17.67
N ALA A 622 23.82 -20.15 17.71
CA ALA A 622 22.85 -19.28 17.09
C ALA A 622 22.82 -19.43 15.57
N PHE A 623 23.97 -19.58 14.93
CA PHE A 623 24.03 -19.71 13.47
C PHE A 623 23.27 -20.95 12.98
N GLU A 624 23.53 -22.12 13.56
CA GLU A 624 22.88 -23.38 13.14
C GLU A 624 21.36 -23.38 13.37
N LEU A 625 20.92 -22.83 14.51
CA LEU A 625 19.50 -22.72 14.83
C LEU A 625 18.80 -21.69 13.94
N LEU A 626 19.36 -20.50 13.79
CA LEU A 626 18.72 -19.43 12.99
C LEU A 626 18.79 -19.69 11.48
N SER A 627 19.71 -20.56 11.03
CA SER A 627 19.77 -21.01 9.64
C SER A 627 18.65 -22.00 9.28
N GLN A 628 17.90 -22.51 10.26
CA GLN A 628 16.75 -23.39 9.97
C GLN A 628 15.62 -22.61 9.28
N PRO A 629 14.93 -23.20 8.28
CA PRO A 629 13.94 -22.51 7.47
C PRO A 629 12.82 -21.83 8.27
N ASN A 630 12.29 -22.51 9.30
CA ASN A 630 11.12 -22.05 10.03
C ASN A 630 11.44 -21.31 11.33
N ILE A 631 12.71 -21.13 11.68
CA ILE A 631 13.15 -20.41 12.89
C ILE A 631 13.38 -18.93 12.59
N ASP A 632 12.47 -18.06 13.02
CA ASP A 632 12.43 -16.64 12.65
C ASP A 632 13.03 -15.73 13.72
N GLY A 633 13.82 -16.28 14.64
CA GLY A 633 14.49 -15.54 15.70
C GLY A 633 14.53 -16.29 17.02
N GLY A 634 14.66 -15.55 18.12
CA GLY A 634 14.80 -16.14 19.44
C GLY A 634 14.11 -15.36 20.55
N LEU A 635 13.53 -16.08 21.51
CA LEU A 635 13.10 -15.55 22.81
C LEU A 635 14.13 -15.98 23.86
N ILE A 636 15.06 -15.08 24.18
CA ILE A 636 16.32 -15.40 24.85
C ILE A 636 16.25 -15.04 26.33
N GLY A 637 16.58 -16.00 27.20
CA GLY A 637 16.75 -15.80 28.64
C GLY A 637 18.18 -15.45 29.03
N GLY A 638 19.00 -16.47 29.36
CA GLY A 638 20.31 -16.27 29.97
C GLY A 638 21.31 -15.43 29.16
N ALA A 639 21.40 -15.63 27.84
CA ALA A 639 22.28 -14.84 26.98
C ALA A 639 21.80 -13.37 26.86
N ALA A 640 20.49 -13.11 27.02
CA ALA A 640 19.95 -11.75 27.04
C ALA A 640 20.31 -10.95 28.31
N LEU A 641 20.95 -11.59 29.30
CA LEU A 641 21.45 -10.92 30.49
C LEU A 641 22.84 -10.31 30.30
N LYS A 642 23.53 -10.63 29.20
CA LYS A 642 24.86 -10.15 28.86
C LYS A 642 24.82 -9.40 27.52
N VAL A 643 25.28 -8.14 27.53
CA VAL A 643 25.24 -7.30 26.33
C VAL A 643 26.05 -7.92 25.18
N ALA A 644 27.21 -8.51 25.48
CA ALA A 644 28.06 -9.14 24.46
C ALA A 644 27.33 -10.28 23.75
N ASP A 645 26.86 -11.28 24.50
CA ASP A 645 26.16 -12.45 23.95
C ASP A 645 24.90 -12.04 23.17
N PHE A 646 24.08 -11.13 23.71
CA PHE A 646 22.86 -10.69 23.04
C PHE A 646 23.15 -9.93 21.73
N SER A 647 24.11 -9.00 21.74
CA SER A 647 24.52 -8.27 20.53
C SER A 647 25.14 -9.21 19.48
N GLU A 648 25.89 -10.22 19.89
CA GLU A 648 26.49 -11.20 18.98
C GLU A 648 25.41 -12.04 18.28
N ILE A 649 24.38 -12.49 19.01
CA ILE A 649 23.24 -13.21 18.42
C ILE A 649 22.48 -12.32 17.42
N VAL A 650 22.28 -11.03 17.73
CA VAL A 650 21.68 -10.07 16.79
C VAL A 650 22.53 -9.95 15.52
N SER A 651 23.85 -9.84 15.65
CA SER A 651 24.77 -9.77 14.50
C SER A 651 24.75 -11.04 13.66
N ILE A 652 24.73 -12.22 14.30
CA ILE A 652 24.60 -13.52 13.60
C ILE A 652 23.30 -13.58 12.81
N ALA A 653 22.17 -13.24 13.45
CA ALA A 653 20.86 -13.23 12.80
C ALA A 653 20.85 -12.33 11.56
N ALA A 654 21.48 -11.16 11.64
CA ALA A 654 21.53 -10.22 10.54
C ALA A 654 22.41 -10.66 9.36
N GLY A 655 23.40 -11.51 9.61
CA GLY A 655 24.28 -12.07 8.59
C GLY A 655 23.65 -13.23 7.81
N ILE A 656 22.51 -13.76 8.27
CA ILE A 656 21.81 -14.86 7.60
C ILE A 656 20.84 -14.29 6.58
N VAL A 657 21.05 -14.63 5.30
CA VAL A 657 20.15 -14.28 4.20
C VAL A 657 19.05 -15.34 4.14
N LYS A 658 17.79 -14.95 4.37
CA LYS A 658 16.61 -15.82 4.29
C LYS A 658 15.75 -15.52 3.07
#